data_AF-A0A495A4F3-F1
#
_entry.id   AF-A0A495A4F3-F1
#
_cell.length_a   1.000
_cell.length_b   1.000
_cell.length_c   1.000
_cell.angle_alpha   90.00
_cell.angle_beta   90.00
_cell.angle_gamma   90.00
#
_symmetry.space_group_name_H-M   'P 1'
#
loop_
_entity.id
_entity.type
_entity.pdbx_description
1 polymer ?
#
loop_
_entity_poly.entity_id
_entity_poly.type
_entity_poly.pdbx_seq_one_letter_code
_entity_poly.pdbx_strand_id
1 'polypeptide(L)'
;MADAAGFHTGDHAIASGPQEVDYLRWNDAVARAFFGPRVAGELVHLDLDEKMLEQIGSEFGLDAPATLRALADSVTPLLVTDGSRRSMFDAFNKLTEVWYRMSRRQLEDLTRIGPPPVVALLALLSLAGRHMSALAARTGKKSVSAFYLPLTVLLQAGQENAKALEASVRKDTETYWDALRYWLEAFDGQFGLPSAYAVNHRPVGLALSQTVFGPSELRQLHQMFEDLELTTAQGMSAQELGIYIDFWLDIADTDVSKSMRNIWSNPLTRDPALQVALAQLDAWESTPDDDAAAPTRGSRHLGSRSPGLSLTDGTDYVGNPVYELGFVVPKRLVPGREVDLTTTAGPRTMFLNYIGDAFLGISAYSARMTSDTLLSGQLTVTAGELTLTRNPRPVVVFAKDAYSDTFLSVDHVPTAWPCRIMVRDQPEWVDQVRAVLDDSASPDYRVVGAGENGVAEGWVLFDDVQVLRAGDPALTVNDNFSALVPRLVPAMTLSGGLRIPGDVERFSALRPPQLTVTSDSDDPLSVECEWRNPHSFKLMSTKLTAPRVPPFQVSLGTTELAHGDGHLKPNDYTLVLRSGRTVKQRLEFRVRDSSYYITQRSLGYEGEMVHMAEETLWPVTAVTRDEIPEQYVQGSFDNMSGHEFDAADVAVPDVAGWESAEGQMFPERSNELPEAPDVSCMVTGRHKVVLPPMDPKARAPWVFGRCKFCGLTKRYPGRLTKLSAVGQTGSVEALQFIGPDEGEYPRSWAPFKDMLTFLGGGKRSSLSVVARQLEDSERFEEWFVGHLQALGFLETIRDENWTVRRWQVCSPALTQLVDGSVLLTGGWKSEQEDAVTRAAAAQGGEAVVLSPEDHATTMLQDVDLEALSRSLPEGMCDVVYDAGPVMLDTLPPLSSVVAGLPLREMQYNGVAEKFVPADATWEATEDRNQPGLYRINHHHKTRYAYRTAEDVGSGHARPVSSGLGKHLAARDSGTALVSHDPELRLLSVPIGAALPGLYARAAVLCSGLLPTLVDEDFSLNYGDVDEEFARALVAKLLG
;
A
#
# COMPACT_ATOMS: atom_id res chain seq x y z
N MET A 1 -34.49 -0.38 -13.55
CA MET A 1 -33.09 -0.63 -13.15
C MET A 1 -33.17 -1.08 -11.71
N ALA A 2 -33.12 -2.40 -11.51
CA ALA A 2 -33.16 -2.99 -10.18
C ALA A 2 -31.90 -2.58 -9.42
N ASP A 3 -32.02 -2.49 -8.09
CA ASP A 3 -30.91 -2.28 -7.16
C ASP A 3 -29.65 -2.98 -7.68
N ALA A 4 -28.67 -2.18 -8.12
CA ALA A 4 -27.31 -2.65 -8.17
C ALA A 4 -26.96 -2.98 -6.72
N ALA A 5 -26.97 -4.27 -6.38
CA ALA A 5 -26.78 -4.77 -5.02
C ALA A 5 -25.61 -4.02 -4.38
N GLY A 6 -25.90 -3.07 -3.49
CA GLY A 6 -24.89 -2.26 -2.79
C GLY A 6 -25.10 -0.74 -2.76
N PHE A 7 -25.79 -0.10 -3.71
CA PHE A 7 -25.94 1.37 -3.66
C PHE A 7 -27.23 1.81 -2.93
N HIS A 8 -27.16 2.00 -1.62
CA HIS A 8 -28.29 2.47 -0.83
C HIS A 8 -28.51 3.98 -1.01
N THR A 9 -29.72 4.36 -1.42
CA THR A 9 -30.16 5.76 -1.42
C THR A 9 -30.78 6.05 -0.07
N GLY A 10 -30.37 7.14 0.59
CA GLY A 10 -30.67 7.37 2.00
C GLY A 10 -32.17 7.44 2.30
N ASP A 11 -32.56 7.04 3.51
CA ASP A 11 -33.92 7.23 4.00
C ASP A 11 -34.22 8.74 4.09
N HIS A 12 -35.28 9.20 3.39
CA HIS A 12 -35.72 10.59 3.42
C HIS A 12 -36.25 11.03 4.80
N ALA A 13 -36.15 10.16 5.82
CA ALA A 13 -36.40 10.43 7.24
C ALA A 13 -35.64 11.64 7.82
N ILE A 14 -34.54 12.09 7.20
CA ILE A 14 -33.83 13.32 7.64
C ILE A 14 -34.58 14.61 7.29
N ALA A 15 -35.57 14.54 6.39
CA ALA A 15 -36.32 15.71 5.93
C ALA A 15 -37.38 16.15 6.95
N SER A 16 -37.48 17.47 7.16
CA SER A 16 -38.46 18.12 8.03
C SER A 16 -39.75 18.51 7.31
N GLY A 17 -39.81 18.40 5.98
CA GLY A 17 -41.00 18.76 5.20
C GLY A 17 -40.95 18.36 3.72
N PRO A 18 -42.04 18.58 2.96
CA PRO A 18 -42.18 18.08 1.58
C PRO A 18 -41.14 18.61 0.59
N GLN A 19 -40.68 19.86 0.76
CA GLN A 19 -39.67 20.47 -0.12
C GLN A 19 -38.29 19.80 0.06
N GLU A 20 -37.93 19.44 1.28
CA GLU A 20 -36.68 18.73 1.56
C GLU A 20 -36.74 17.30 1.00
N VAL A 21 -37.89 16.61 1.12
CA VAL A 21 -38.10 15.29 0.49
C VAL A 21 -37.95 15.36 -1.03
N ASP A 22 -38.54 16.38 -1.67
CA ASP A 22 -38.44 16.57 -3.12
C ASP A 22 -36.98 16.81 -3.56
N TYR A 23 -36.24 17.66 -2.83
CA TYR A 23 -34.81 17.85 -3.07
C TYR A 23 -34.00 16.56 -2.87
N LEU A 24 -34.25 15.78 -1.81
CA LEU A 24 -33.51 14.54 -1.56
C LEU A 24 -33.71 13.51 -2.68
N ARG A 25 -34.90 13.45 -3.31
CA ARG A 25 -35.12 12.61 -4.50
C ARG A 25 -34.21 13.00 -5.66
N TRP A 26 -34.04 14.30 -5.90
CA TRP A 26 -33.11 14.81 -6.91
C TRP A 26 -31.66 14.57 -6.51
N ASN A 27 -31.31 14.72 -5.23
CA ASN A 27 -29.99 14.42 -4.71
C ASN A 27 -29.61 12.96 -4.94
N ASP A 28 -30.52 12.02 -4.68
CA ASP A 28 -30.32 10.60 -4.90
C ASP A 28 -30.18 10.26 -6.40
N ALA A 29 -30.99 10.88 -7.26
CA ALA A 29 -30.89 10.69 -8.71
C ALA A 29 -29.54 11.17 -9.27
N VAL A 30 -29.07 12.34 -8.81
CA VAL A 30 -27.73 12.84 -9.16
C VAL A 30 -26.66 11.89 -8.61
N ALA A 31 -26.77 11.44 -7.36
CA ALA A 31 -25.81 10.53 -6.75
C ALA A 31 -25.70 9.20 -7.51
N ARG A 32 -26.83 8.57 -7.88
CA ARG A 32 -26.86 7.35 -8.71
C ARG A 32 -26.27 7.53 -10.10
N ALA A 33 -26.34 8.75 -10.66
CA ALA A 33 -25.82 9.04 -11.98
C ALA A 33 -24.29 9.23 -11.99
N PHE A 34 -23.71 9.73 -10.91
CA PHE A 34 -22.25 9.91 -10.79
C PHE A 34 -21.54 8.74 -10.12
N PHE A 35 -22.13 8.16 -9.08
CA PHE A 35 -21.46 7.22 -8.19
C PHE A 35 -22.05 5.81 -8.29
N GLY A 36 -21.24 4.83 -7.90
CA GLY A 36 -21.63 3.43 -7.82
C GLY A 36 -20.50 2.48 -8.22
N PRO A 37 -20.71 1.16 -8.14
CA PRO A 37 -19.66 0.17 -8.40
C PRO A 37 -19.00 0.25 -9.79
N ARG A 38 -19.68 0.87 -10.77
CA ARG A 38 -19.17 1.05 -12.14
C ARG A 38 -18.00 2.03 -12.28
N VAL A 39 -17.75 2.83 -11.25
CA VAL A 39 -16.67 3.84 -11.19
C VAL A 39 -15.78 3.60 -9.98
N ALA A 40 -15.78 2.38 -9.42
CA ALA A 40 -14.95 2.02 -8.29
C ALA A 40 -13.46 2.25 -8.62
N GLY A 41 -12.72 2.88 -7.70
CA GLY A 41 -11.31 3.24 -7.93
C GLY A 41 -11.07 4.38 -8.93
N GLU A 42 -12.12 4.94 -9.56
CA GLU A 42 -11.98 6.06 -10.50
C GLU A 42 -12.28 7.41 -9.84
N LEU A 43 -11.57 8.47 -10.24
CA LEU A 43 -11.91 9.84 -9.85
C LEU A 43 -13.24 10.28 -10.46
N VAL A 44 -14.24 10.59 -9.63
CA VAL A 44 -15.55 11.02 -10.09
C VAL A 44 -15.67 12.54 -10.07
N HIS A 45 -15.83 13.14 -11.25
CA HIS A 45 -16.02 14.59 -11.41
C HIS A 45 -17.51 14.94 -11.51
N LEU A 46 -18.01 15.86 -10.66
CA LEU A 46 -19.41 16.32 -10.64
C LEU A 46 -19.73 17.29 -11.79
N ASP A 47 -19.47 16.85 -13.02
CA ASP A 47 -19.70 17.58 -14.24
C ASP A 47 -21.12 17.31 -14.81
N LEU A 48 -22.02 18.30 -14.71
CA LEU A 48 -23.34 18.26 -15.36
C LEU A 48 -23.26 18.62 -16.86
N ASP A 49 -22.72 17.71 -17.67
CA ASP A 49 -22.78 17.81 -19.12
C ASP A 49 -24.16 17.38 -19.67
N GLU A 50 -24.37 17.55 -20.98
CA GLU A 50 -25.65 17.25 -21.62
C GLU A 50 -26.04 15.77 -21.47
N LYS A 51 -25.07 14.85 -21.61
CA LYS A 51 -25.28 13.40 -21.49
C LYS A 51 -25.66 13.02 -20.06
N MET A 52 -25.00 13.60 -19.07
CA MET A 52 -25.30 13.36 -17.66
C MET A 52 -26.69 13.89 -17.28
N LEU A 53 -27.05 15.07 -17.78
CA LEU A 53 -28.40 15.63 -17.58
C LEU A 53 -29.48 14.75 -18.24
N GLU A 54 -29.25 14.21 -19.44
CA GLU A 54 -30.16 13.25 -20.07
C GLU A 54 -30.30 11.96 -19.24
N GLN A 55 -29.19 11.45 -18.69
CA GLN A 55 -29.18 10.26 -17.85
C GLN A 55 -30.02 10.48 -16.57
N ILE A 56 -29.79 11.59 -15.87
CA ILE A 56 -30.55 11.94 -14.65
C ILE A 56 -32.04 12.15 -15.00
N GLY A 57 -32.32 12.86 -16.09
CA GLY A 57 -33.67 13.21 -16.55
C GLY A 57 -34.51 12.02 -16.98
N SER A 58 -33.87 10.94 -17.45
CA SER A 58 -34.54 9.73 -17.91
C SER A 58 -35.42 9.08 -16.84
N GLU A 59 -35.04 9.16 -15.56
CA GLU A 59 -35.83 8.66 -14.42
C GLU A 59 -37.16 9.42 -14.26
N PHE A 60 -37.21 10.67 -14.75
CA PHE A 60 -38.35 11.59 -14.64
C PHE A 60 -39.04 11.86 -15.98
N GLY A 61 -38.58 11.26 -17.08
CA GLY A 61 -39.10 11.50 -18.43
C GLY A 61 -38.83 12.91 -18.96
N LEU A 62 -37.71 13.53 -18.55
CA LEU A 62 -37.31 14.89 -18.93
C LEU A 62 -36.11 14.88 -19.90
N ASP A 63 -36.02 15.91 -20.74
CA ASP A 63 -34.82 16.19 -21.54
C ASP A 63 -33.76 16.94 -20.70
N ALA A 64 -32.53 17.08 -21.21
CA ALA A 64 -31.44 17.72 -20.45
C ALA A 64 -31.78 19.16 -19.98
N PRO A 65 -32.32 20.08 -20.81
CA PRO A 65 -32.70 21.42 -20.38
C PRO A 65 -33.80 21.43 -19.30
N ALA A 66 -34.82 20.58 -19.42
CA ALA A 66 -35.88 20.47 -18.42
C ALA A 66 -35.36 19.86 -17.12
N THR A 67 -34.43 18.91 -17.21
CA THR A 67 -33.77 18.28 -16.05
C THR A 67 -32.95 19.29 -15.26
N LEU A 68 -32.12 20.11 -15.93
CA LEU A 68 -31.36 21.16 -15.26
C LEU A 68 -32.28 22.16 -14.56
N ARG A 69 -33.40 22.54 -15.20
CA ARG A 69 -34.38 23.43 -14.59
C ARG A 69 -35.03 22.80 -13.36
N ALA A 70 -35.50 21.56 -13.46
CA ALA A 70 -36.14 20.85 -12.36
C ALA A 70 -35.17 20.62 -11.17
N LEU A 71 -33.90 20.32 -11.45
CA LEU A 71 -32.87 20.21 -10.43
C LEU A 71 -32.61 21.54 -9.71
N ALA A 72 -32.55 22.66 -10.44
CA ALA A 72 -32.44 23.98 -9.83
C ALA A 72 -33.69 24.35 -9.01
N ASP A 73 -34.88 24.06 -9.55
CA ASP A 73 -36.17 24.34 -8.92
C ASP A 73 -36.39 23.53 -7.62
N SER A 74 -35.72 22.39 -7.43
CA SER A 74 -35.74 21.65 -6.15
C SER A 74 -34.84 22.27 -5.07
N VAL A 75 -33.78 23.00 -5.48
CA VAL A 75 -32.84 23.68 -4.56
C VAL A 75 -33.37 25.05 -4.14
N THR A 76 -33.95 25.81 -5.06
CA THR A 76 -34.39 27.21 -4.82
C THR A 76 -35.30 27.38 -3.60
N PRO A 77 -36.31 26.53 -3.33
CA PRO A 77 -37.18 26.66 -2.16
C PRO A 77 -36.47 26.50 -0.82
N LEU A 78 -35.31 25.83 -0.80
CA LEU A 78 -34.51 25.61 0.42
C LEU A 78 -33.56 26.78 0.72
N LEU A 79 -33.47 27.78 -0.16
CA LEU A 79 -32.64 28.97 0.06
C LEU A 79 -33.33 29.93 1.03
N VAL A 80 -32.61 30.33 2.07
CA VAL A 80 -33.10 31.33 3.03
C VAL A 80 -32.90 32.73 2.44
N THR A 81 -33.99 33.34 1.94
CA THR A 81 -34.02 34.70 1.37
C THR A 81 -34.78 35.72 2.23
N ASP A 82 -35.10 35.35 3.47
CA ASP A 82 -35.96 36.13 4.39
C ASP A 82 -35.28 37.39 4.99
N GLY A 83 -34.07 37.73 4.55
CA GLY A 83 -33.27 38.83 5.10
C GLY A 83 -32.77 38.59 6.53
N SER A 84 -32.91 37.37 7.08
CA SER A 84 -32.37 37.01 8.38
C SER A 84 -30.84 36.96 8.36
N ARG A 85 -30.21 36.94 9.53
CA ARG A 85 -28.74 36.76 9.66
C ARG A 85 -28.28 35.31 9.43
N ARG A 86 -29.20 34.40 9.06
CA ARG A 86 -28.89 33.00 8.79
C ARG A 86 -28.17 32.87 7.45
N SER A 87 -27.46 31.76 7.28
CA SER A 87 -26.90 31.41 5.97
C SER A 87 -28.04 31.16 4.97
N MET A 88 -27.83 31.50 3.71
CA MET A 88 -28.75 31.10 2.65
C MET A 88 -28.85 29.58 2.53
N PHE A 89 -27.84 28.84 3.01
CA PHE A 89 -27.81 27.38 3.01
C PHE A 89 -28.16 26.75 4.38
N ASP A 90 -28.89 27.45 5.26
CA ASP A 90 -29.27 26.94 6.59
C ASP A 90 -29.98 25.57 6.54
N ALA A 91 -30.83 25.33 5.54
CA ALA A 91 -31.49 24.04 5.34
C ALA A 91 -30.49 22.92 5.02
N PHE A 92 -29.58 23.16 4.06
CA PHE A 92 -28.53 22.19 3.70
C PHE A 92 -27.56 21.92 4.85
N ASN A 93 -27.23 22.95 5.65
CA ASN A 93 -26.41 22.79 6.85
C ASN A 93 -27.06 21.82 7.84
N LYS A 94 -28.36 21.97 8.11
CA LYS A 94 -29.12 21.08 9.01
C LYS A 94 -29.22 19.67 8.48
N LEU A 95 -29.57 19.50 7.20
CA LEU A 95 -29.64 18.18 6.56
C LEU A 95 -28.30 17.46 6.64
N THR A 96 -27.20 18.15 6.33
CA THR A 96 -25.84 17.58 6.38
C THR A 96 -25.45 17.19 7.81
N GLU A 97 -25.78 18.02 8.80
CA GLU A 97 -25.48 17.73 10.21
C GLU A 97 -26.25 16.50 10.73
N VAL A 98 -27.54 16.39 10.37
CA VAL A 98 -28.37 15.22 10.73
C VAL A 98 -27.86 13.97 10.02
N TRP A 99 -27.59 14.05 8.72
CA TRP A 99 -27.03 12.96 7.93
C TRP A 99 -25.70 12.46 8.52
N TYR A 100 -24.78 13.36 8.87
CA TYR A 100 -23.49 12.99 9.44
C TYR A 100 -23.65 12.24 10.76
N ARG A 101 -24.52 12.74 11.66
CA ARG A 101 -24.81 12.08 12.94
C ARG A 101 -25.46 10.71 12.76
N MET A 102 -26.35 10.56 11.77
CA MET A 102 -26.97 9.26 11.47
C MET A 102 -25.98 8.28 10.86
N SER A 103 -25.18 8.73 9.89
CA SER A 103 -24.12 7.94 9.27
C SER A 103 -23.16 7.41 10.33
N ARG A 104 -22.74 8.25 11.28
CA ARG A 104 -21.89 7.86 12.43
C ARG A 104 -22.51 6.78 13.34
N ARG A 105 -23.84 6.69 13.41
CA ARG A 105 -24.53 5.64 14.19
C ARG A 105 -24.72 4.34 13.40
N GLN A 106 -24.52 4.38 12.09
CA GLN A 106 -24.73 3.25 11.18
C GLN A 106 -23.41 2.66 10.67
N LEU A 107 -22.28 3.04 11.28
CA LEU A 107 -20.94 2.65 10.82
C LEU A 107 -20.65 1.15 10.90
N GLU A 108 -21.40 0.42 11.72
CA GLU A 108 -21.34 -1.04 11.81
C GLU A 108 -21.94 -1.73 10.58
N ASP A 109 -22.81 -1.03 9.83
CA ASP A 109 -23.46 -1.52 8.62
C ASP A 109 -23.47 -0.41 7.55
N LEU A 110 -22.35 -0.33 6.81
CA LEU A 110 -22.16 0.66 5.76
C LEU A 110 -23.27 0.64 4.70
N THR A 111 -23.94 -0.50 4.49
CA THR A 111 -25.04 -0.62 3.52
C THR A 111 -26.23 0.28 3.84
N ARG A 112 -26.33 0.80 5.07
CA ARG A 112 -27.39 1.73 5.49
C ARG A 112 -27.03 3.20 5.27
N ILE A 113 -25.79 3.51 4.90
CA ILE A 113 -25.30 4.88 4.76
C ILE A 113 -25.54 5.38 3.33
N GLY A 114 -26.58 6.19 3.16
CA GLY A 114 -26.85 6.87 1.89
C GLY A 114 -25.89 8.05 1.61
N PRO A 115 -25.91 8.58 0.37
CA PRO A 115 -25.10 9.72 -0.01
C PRO A 115 -25.45 10.99 0.80
N PRO A 116 -24.51 11.92 0.98
CA PRO A 116 -24.78 13.15 1.71
C PRO A 116 -25.83 14.02 0.98
N PRO A 117 -26.64 14.79 1.71
CA PRO A 117 -27.77 15.56 1.16
C PRO A 117 -27.34 16.86 0.46
N VAL A 118 -26.20 16.86 -0.22
CA VAL A 118 -25.58 18.03 -0.86
C VAL A 118 -25.01 17.75 -2.24
N VAL A 119 -25.03 16.49 -2.72
CA VAL A 119 -24.46 16.10 -4.02
C VAL A 119 -25.09 16.89 -5.18
N ALA A 120 -26.42 17.03 -5.20
CA ALA A 120 -27.13 17.83 -6.20
C ALA A 120 -26.68 19.30 -6.18
N LEU A 121 -26.56 19.90 -4.99
CA LEU A 121 -26.10 21.28 -4.84
C LEU A 121 -24.64 21.42 -5.31
N LEU A 122 -23.75 20.49 -4.96
CA LEU A 122 -22.35 20.47 -5.38
C LEU A 122 -22.21 20.36 -6.91
N ALA A 123 -23.07 19.58 -7.58
CA ALA A 123 -23.11 19.48 -9.03
C ALA A 123 -23.50 20.83 -9.69
N LEU A 124 -24.47 21.56 -9.11
CA LEU A 124 -24.82 22.91 -9.57
C LEU A 124 -23.69 23.94 -9.33
N LEU A 125 -22.96 23.84 -8.20
CA LEU A 125 -21.77 24.66 -7.95
C LEU A 125 -20.70 24.40 -9.02
N SER A 126 -20.48 23.13 -9.38
CA SER A 126 -19.51 22.73 -10.40
C SER A 126 -19.89 23.26 -11.79
N LEU A 127 -21.18 23.19 -12.15
CA LEU A 127 -21.70 23.79 -13.37
C LEU A 127 -21.48 25.32 -13.43
N ALA A 128 -21.65 26.03 -12.31
CA ALA A 128 -21.31 27.45 -12.21
C ALA A 128 -19.80 27.69 -12.44
N GLY A 129 -18.94 26.78 -11.96
CA GLY A 129 -17.51 26.74 -12.23
C GLY A 129 -17.20 26.66 -13.73
N ARG A 130 -17.82 25.74 -14.47
CA ARG A 130 -17.69 25.64 -15.93
C ARG A 130 -18.11 26.92 -16.64
N HIS A 131 -19.23 27.52 -16.25
CA HIS A 131 -19.68 28.79 -16.84
C HIS A 131 -18.69 29.93 -16.60
N MET A 132 -18.06 29.98 -15.42
CA MET A 132 -16.99 30.93 -15.13
C MET A 132 -15.78 30.70 -16.05
N SER A 133 -15.30 29.46 -16.19
CA SER A 133 -14.18 29.13 -17.07
C SER A 133 -14.45 29.53 -18.52
N ALA A 134 -15.65 29.23 -19.04
CA ALA A 134 -16.08 29.63 -20.38
C ALA A 134 -16.21 31.16 -20.55
N LEU A 135 -16.61 31.88 -19.50
CA LEU A 135 -16.64 33.35 -19.51
C LEU A 135 -15.24 33.95 -19.47
N ALA A 136 -14.33 33.40 -18.67
CA ALA A 136 -12.94 33.83 -18.58
C ALA A 136 -12.21 33.63 -19.92
N ALA A 137 -12.44 32.49 -20.59
CA ALA A 137 -11.88 32.22 -21.92
C ALA A 137 -12.35 33.22 -22.99
N ARG A 138 -13.62 33.65 -22.94
CA ARG A 138 -14.19 34.61 -23.90
C ARG A 138 -13.82 36.07 -23.63
N THR A 139 -13.78 36.46 -22.36
CA THR A 139 -13.67 37.87 -21.95
C THR A 139 -12.27 38.28 -21.48
N GLY A 140 -11.39 37.31 -21.21
CA GLY A 140 -10.09 37.52 -20.60
C GLY A 140 -10.14 37.93 -19.12
N LYS A 141 -11.34 38.05 -18.51
CA LYS A 141 -11.49 38.39 -17.09
C LYS A 141 -11.16 37.18 -16.21
N LYS A 142 -10.00 37.24 -15.55
CA LYS A 142 -9.48 36.21 -14.64
C LYS A 142 -9.79 36.55 -13.18
N SER A 143 -11.08 36.58 -12.79
CA SER A 143 -11.50 36.89 -11.42
C SER A 143 -12.46 35.85 -10.84
N VAL A 144 -12.23 35.47 -9.59
CA VAL A 144 -13.10 34.55 -8.81
C VAL A 144 -14.52 35.10 -8.65
N SER A 145 -14.68 36.44 -8.64
CA SER A 145 -16.00 37.07 -8.57
C SER A 145 -16.91 36.73 -9.76
N ALA A 146 -16.36 36.23 -10.87
CA ALA A 146 -17.13 35.80 -12.03
C ALA A 146 -17.90 34.48 -11.80
N PHE A 147 -17.61 33.74 -10.73
CA PHE A 147 -18.31 32.51 -10.33
C PHE A 147 -19.74 32.78 -9.81
N TYR A 148 -19.90 33.83 -8.99
CA TYR A 148 -21.14 34.04 -8.26
C TYR A 148 -22.30 34.49 -9.14
N LEU A 149 -22.04 35.19 -10.24
CA LEU A 149 -23.08 35.65 -11.15
C LEU A 149 -23.83 34.48 -11.84
N PRO A 150 -23.13 33.54 -12.53
CA PRO A 150 -23.76 32.31 -13.02
C PRO A 150 -24.51 31.55 -11.93
N LEU A 151 -23.93 31.45 -10.73
CA LEU A 151 -24.56 30.72 -9.63
C LEU A 151 -25.88 31.38 -9.16
N THR A 152 -25.92 32.70 -9.00
CA THR A 152 -27.14 33.43 -8.65
C THR A 152 -28.25 33.23 -9.68
N VAL A 153 -27.88 33.16 -10.97
CA VAL A 153 -28.82 32.90 -12.07
C VAL A 153 -29.30 31.45 -12.05
N LEU A 154 -28.40 30.48 -11.92
CA LEU A 154 -28.73 29.05 -11.87
C LEU A 154 -29.68 28.72 -10.71
N LEU A 155 -29.40 29.24 -9.52
CA LEU A 155 -30.21 28.99 -8.32
C LEU A 155 -31.46 29.87 -8.20
N GLN A 156 -31.70 30.76 -9.17
CA GLN A 156 -32.81 31.71 -9.17
C GLN A 156 -32.90 32.54 -7.86
N ALA A 157 -31.77 32.85 -7.24
CA ALA A 157 -31.72 33.41 -5.89
C ALA A 157 -32.12 34.90 -5.81
N GLY A 158 -32.29 35.58 -6.95
CA GLY A 158 -32.50 37.03 -7.01
C GLY A 158 -31.18 37.82 -6.92
N GLN A 159 -31.09 38.93 -7.65
CA GLN A 159 -29.86 39.75 -7.70
C GLN A 159 -29.58 40.46 -6.36
N GLU A 160 -30.64 40.80 -5.63
CA GLU A 160 -30.61 41.39 -4.30
C GLU A 160 -29.93 40.47 -3.27
N ASN A 161 -29.97 39.15 -3.47
CA ASN A 161 -29.38 38.17 -2.55
C ASN A 161 -27.97 37.71 -2.95
N ALA A 162 -27.41 38.21 -4.06
CA ALA A 162 -26.12 37.76 -4.59
C ALA A 162 -24.97 37.84 -3.56
N LYS A 163 -24.93 38.89 -2.74
CA LYS A 163 -23.93 39.04 -1.67
C LYS A 163 -24.13 38.05 -0.52
N ALA A 164 -25.38 37.79 -0.15
CA ALA A 164 -25.70 36.81 0.90
C ALA A 164 -25.35 35.39 0.43
N LEU A 165 -25.57 35.10 -0.86
CA LEU A 165 -25.19 33.84 -1.49
C LEU A 165 -23.67 33.69 -1.51
N GLU A 166 -22.94 34.71 -1.94
CA GLU A 166 -21.46 34.71 -1.91
C GLU A 166 -20.93 34.44 -0.50
N ALA A 167 -21.48 35.11 0.53
CA ALA A 167 -21.09 34.91 1.91
C ALA A 167 -21.39 33.47 2.39
N SER A 168 -22.53 32.91 2.01
CA SER A 168 -22.94 31.54 2.36
C SER A 168 -22.06 30.49 1.67
N VAL A 169 -21.76 30.67 0.38
CA VAL A 169 -20.83 29.81 -0.37
C VAL A 169 -19.46 29.78 0.28
N ARG A 170 -18.91 30.95 0.65
CA ARG A 170 -17.60 31.05 1.28
C ARG A 170 -17.53 30.38 2.65
N LYS A 171 -18.64 30.35 3.37
CA LYS A 171 -18.70 29.86 4.75
C LYS A 171 -18.96 28.37 4.81
N ASP A 172 -19.90 27.86 4.01
CA ASP A 172 -20.50 26.56 4.28
C ASP A 172 -20.02 25.45 3.32
N THR A 173 -19.68 25.79 2.06
CA THR A 173 -19.53 24.78 1.00
C THR A 173 -18.34 23.83 1.15
N GLU A 174 -17.27 24.24 1.83
CA GLU A 174 -16.16 23.32 2.13
C GLU A 174 -16.63 22.13 2.96
N THR A 175 -17.58 22.34 3.88
CA THR A 175 -18.17 21.26 4.69
C THR A 175 -18.95 20.27 3.82
N TYR A 176 -19.51 20.71 2.69
CA TYR A 176 -20.25 19.82 1.78
C TYR A 176 -19.31 18.94 0.97
N TRP A 177 -18.18 19.49 0.52
CA TRP A 177 -17.12 18.72 -0.13
C TRP A 177 -16.50 17.70 0.85
N ASP A 178 -16.26 18.11 2.09
CA ASP A 178 -15.76 17.21 3.15
C ASP A 178 -16.78 16.09 3.45
N ALA A 179 -18.08 16.37 3.43
CA ALA A 179 -19.13 15.35 3.61
C ALA A 179 -19.17 14.34 2.46
N LEU A 180 -19.06 14.80 1.21
CA LEU A 180 -18.96 13.91 0.05
C LEU A 180 -17.72 13.03 0.13
N ARG A 181 -16.57 13.62 0.46
CA ARG A 181 -15.32 12.89 0.66
C ARG A 181 -15.45 11.83 1.74
N TYR A 182 -15.95 12.21 2.92
CA TYR A 182 -16.19 11.29 4.04
C TYR A 182 -17.03 10.09 3.63
N TRP A 183 -18.10 10.31 2.85
CA TRP A 183 -18.93 9.22 2.35
C TRP A 183 -18.15 8.30 1.41
N LEU A 184 -17.49 8.82 0.37
CA LEU A 184 -16.72 8.00 -0.58
C LEU A 184 -15.59 7.20 0.10
N GLU A 185 -14.93 7.81 1.09
CA GLU A 185 -13.84 7.18 1.84
C GLU A 185 -14.32 6.10 2.82
N ALA A 186 -15.53 6.24 3.37
CA ALA A 186 -16.14 5.22 4.21
C ALA A 186 -16.39 3.91 3.44
N PHE A 187 -16.62 4.01 2.12
CA PHE A 187 -16.77 2.86 1.22
C PHE A 187 -15.46 2.48 0.51
N ASP A 188 -14.31 2.97 0.98
CA ASP A 188 -12.98 2.68 0.40
C ASP A 188 -12.94 2.80 -1.14
N GLY A 189 -13.56 3.84 -1.70
CA GLY A 189 -13.55 4.07 -3.14
C GLY A 189 -14.47 3.17 -3.98
N GLN A 190 -15.26 2.26 -3.38
CA GLN A 190 -16.19 1.37 -4.12
C GLN A 190 -17.25 2.10 -4.93
N PHE A 191 -17.56 3.35 -4.57
CA PHE A 191 -18.50 4.20 -5.32
C PHE A 191 -17.82 5.28 -6.15
N GLY A 192 -16.48 5.29 -6.18
CA GLY A 192 -15.64 6.30 -6.80
C GLY A 192 -14.75 7.02 -5.79
N LEU A 193 -13.67 7.61 -6.29
CA LEU A 193 -12.70 8.37 -5.52
C LEU A 193 -13.05 9.88 -5.49
N PRO A 194 -12.78 10.59 -4.38
CA PRO A 194 -12.94 12.03 -4.30
C PRO A 194 -12.06 12.75 -5.33
N SER A 195 -12.61 13.73 -6.05
CA SER A 195 -11.87 14.46 -7.10
C SER A 195 -11.76 15.98 -6.89
N ALA A 196 -12.26 16.47 -5.75
CA ALA A 196 -12.34 17.90 -5.46
C ALA A 196 -11.08 18.41 -4.76
N TYR A 197 -10.30 19.24 -5.46
CA TYR A 197 -9.02 19.74 -4.97
C TYR A 197 -8.83 21.24 -5.18
N ALA A 198 -8.38 21.94 -4.15
CA ALA A 198 -8.05 23.37 -4.24
C ALA A 198 -7.03 23.82 -3.19
N VAL A 199 -6.01 24.56 -3.65
CA VAL A 199 -5.01 25.21 -2.79
C VAL A 199 -5.53 26.57 -2.31
N ASN A 200 -5.91 27.46 -3.22
CA ASN A 200 -6.37 28.81 -2.93
C ASN A 200 -7.82 29.01 -3.38
N HIS A 201 -8.51 30.03 -2.85
CA HIS A 201 -9.91 30.34 -3.18
C HIS A 201 -10.85 29.12 -3.09
N ARG A 202 -10.67 28.29 -2.05
CA ARG A 202 -11.19 26.93 -1.93
C ARG A 202 -12.65 26.72 -2.38
N PRO A 203 -13.66 27.49 -1.93
CA PRO A 203 -15.04 27.29 -2.37
C PRO A 203 -15.22 27.28 -3.89
N VAL A 204 -14.53 28.18 -4.60
CA VAL A 204 -14.59 28.28 -6.06
C VAL A 204 -13.58 27.34 -6.72
N GLY A 205 -12.40 27.17 -6.13
CA GLY A 205 -11.38 26.23 -6.63
C GLY A 205 -11.87 24.78 -6.65
N LEU A 206 -12.59 24.35 -5.61
CA LEU A 206 -13.17 23.00 -5.51
C LEU A 206 -14.20 22.78 -6.62
N ALA A 207 -15.15 23.71 -6.79
CA ALA A 207 -16.13 23.65 -7.88
C ALA A 207 -15.47 23.68 -9.27
N LEU A 208 -14.39 24.46 -9.45
CA LEU A 208 -13.65 24.47 -10.70
C LEU A 208 -13.00 23.13 -10.99
N SER A 209 -12.34 22.52 -10.00
CA SER A 209 -11.59 21.24 -10.14
C SER A 209 -12.43 20.14 -10.79
N GLN A 210 -13.74 20.15 -10.56
CA GLN A 210 -14.71 19.20 -11.12
C GLN A 210 -14.95 19.34 -12.63
N THR A 211 -14.50 20.43 -13.24
CA THR A 211 -14.82 20.78 -14.64
C THR A 211 -13.61 21.27 -15.42
N VAL A 212 -12.40 21.14 -14.84
CA VAL A 212 -11.16 21.63 -15.47
C VAL A 212 -10.81 20.81 -16.71
N PHE A 213 -10.95 19.49 -16.64
CA PHE A 213 -10.58 18.58 -17.72
C PHE A 213 -11.80 17.94 -18.37
N GLY A 214 -11.87 18.00 -19.69
CA GLY A 214 -12.77 17.15 -20.47
C GLY A 214 -12.08 15.85 -20.87
N PRO A 215 -12.81 14.92 -21.53
CA PRO A 215 -12.25 13.64 -21.97
C PRO A 215 -11.03 13.78 -22.89
N SER A 216 -10.91 14.87 -23.64
CA SER A 216 -9.78 15.10 -24.54
C SER A 216 -8.53 15.56 -23.80
N GLU A 217 -8.68 16.38 -22.77
CA GLU A 217 -7.59 16.85 -21.91
C GLU A 217 -7.05 15.71 -21.04
N LEU A 218 -7.92 14.86 -20.47
CA LEU A 218 -7.50 13.68 -19.71
C LEU A 218 -6.65 12.72 -20.55
N ARG A 219 -7.03 12.46 -21.81
CA ARG A 219 -6.21 11.64 -22.72
C ARG A 219 -4.84 12.26 -23.01
N GLN A 220 -4.76 13.60 -23.10
CA GLN A 220 -3.48 14.29 -23.28
C GLN A 220 -2.61 14.21 -22.01
N LEU A 221 -3.21 14.22 -20.80
CA LEU A 221 -2.48 14.01 -19.55
C LEU A 221 -1.89 12.59 -19.49
N HIS A 222 -2.66 11.56 -19.82
CA HIS A 222 -2.16 10.18 -19.88
C HIS A 222 -1.01 10.03 -20.87
N GLN A 223 -1.14 10.62 -22.07
CA GLN A 223 -0.06 10.65 -23.04
C GLN A 223 1.21 11.31 -22.48
N MET A 224 1.06 12.44 -21.77
CA MET A 224 2.19 13.12 -21.14
C MET A 224 2.85 12.25 -20.05
N PHE A 225 2.07 11.58 -19.21
CA PHE A 225 2.60 10.69 -18.17
C PHE A 225 3.45 9.56 -18.78
N GLU A 226 2.99 8.99 -19.89
CA GLU A 226 3.78 8.03 -20.66
C GLU A 226 5.03 8.63 -21.31
N ASP A 227 4.90 9.79 -21.97
CA ASP A 227 6.01 10.44 -22.69
C ASP A 227 7.18 10.80 -21.77
N LEU A 228 6.87 11.14 -20.51
CA LEU A 228 7.82 11.57 -19.50
C LEU A 228 8.17 10.49 -18.46
N GLU A 229 7.63 9.28 -18.62
CA GLU A 229 7.87 8.13 -17.72
C GLU A 229 7.60 8.50 -16.23
N LEU A 230 6.54 9.26 -15.96
CA LEU A 230 6.20 9.74 -14.60
C LEU A 230 5.56 8.64 -13.75
N THR A 231 5.79 8.71 -12.43
CA THR A 231 5.20 7.86 -11.41
C THR A 231 5.01 8.62 -10.08
N THR A 232 3.99 8.23 -9.29
CA THR A 232 3.75 8.74 -7.92
C THR A 232 4.54 7.98 -6.85
N ALA A 233 5.11 6.82 -7.18
CA ALA A 233 5.82 5.92 -6.25
C ALA A 233 6.96 6.58 -5.43
N GLN A 234 7.44 7.75 -5.85
CA GLN A 234 8.61 8.44 -5.30
C GLN A 234 8.26 9.78 -4.63
N GLY A 235 6.99 10.00 -4.26
CA GLY A 235 6.57 11.16 -3.45
C GLY A 235 6.51 12.51 -4.20
N MET A 236 6.00 12.52 -5.44
CA MET A 236 5.92 13.73 -6.28
C MET A 236 4.83 14.72 -5.82
N SER A 237 5.18 16.00 -5.68
CA SER A 237 4.20 17.07 -5.42
C SER A 237 3.56 17.64 -6.69
N ALA A 238 2.37 18.23 -6.55
CA ALA A 238 1.66 18.87 -7.68
C ALA A 238 2.44 20.05 -8.29
N GLN A 239 3.29 20.71 -7.50
CA GLN A 239 4.15 21.80 -7.98
C GLN A 239 5.33 21.26 -8.81
N GLU A 240 5.95 20.16 -8.38
CA GLU A 240 6.98 19.46 -9.15
C GLU A 240 6.41 18.93 -10.47
N LEU A 241 5.21 18.32 -10.45
CA LEU A 241 4.48 17.92 -11.66
C LEU A 241 4.27 19.11 -12.61
N GLY A 242 3.99 20.31 -12.08
CA GLY A 242 3.86 21.54 -12.85
C GLY A 242 5.09 21.89 -13.69
N ILE A 243 6.30 21.54 -13.23
CA ILE A 243 7.55 21.75 -13.99
C ILE A 243 7.57 20.87 -15.25
N TYR A 244 7.15 19.61 -15.11
CA TYR A 244 7.08 18.67 -16.22
C TYR A 244 6.02 19.07 -17.24
N ILE A 245 4.85 19.51 -16.76
CA ILE A 245 3.77 19.94 -17.66
C ILE A 245 4.17 21.20 -18.44
N ASP A 246 4.76 22.20 -17.77
CA ASP A 246 5.24 23.42 -18.45
C ASP A 246 6.24 23.08 -19.57
N PHE A 247 7.12 22.10 -19.35
CA PHE A 247 8.04 21.59 -20.36
C PHE A 247 7.32 20.88 -21.50
N TRP A 248 6.45 19.91 -21.21
CA TRP A 248 5.77 19.10 -22.23
C TRP A 248 4.87 19.93 -23.16
N LEU A 249 4.19 20.94 -22.60
CA LEU A 249 3.35 21.88 -23.37
C LEU A 249 4.15 22.69 -24.41
N ASP A 250 5.44 22.88 -24.19
CA ASP A 250 6.32 23.72 -25.01
C ASP A 250 7.22 22.92 -25.97
N ILE A 251 7.12 21.58 -26.00
CA ILE A 251 7.77 20.76 -27.02
C ILE A 251 7.08 21.02 -28.37
N ALA A 252 7.87 21.30 -29.42
CA ALA A 252 7.36 21.75 -30.72
C ALA A 252 6.49 20.71 -31.44
N ASP A 253 6.80 19.43 -31.24
CA ASP A 253 6.16 18.30 -31.94
C ASP A 253 4.96 17.72 -31.18
N THR A 254 4.57 18.28 -30.02
CA THR A 254 3.45 17.79 -29.21
C THR A 254 2.13 18.40 -29.70
N ASP A 255 1.16 17.56 -30.06
CA ASP A 255 -0.18 17.98 -30.49
C ASP A 255 -1.08 18.32 -29.29
N VAL A 256 -0.81 19.49 -28.69
CA VAL A 256 -1.54 19.99 -27.52
C VAL A 256 -2.72 20.87 -27.93
N SER A 257 -3.92 20.52 -27.48
CA SER A 257 -5.14 21.29 -27.72
C SER A 257 -5.07 22.72 -27.15
N LYS A 258 -5.78 23.66 -27.81
CA LYS A 258 -5.88 25.05 -27.32
C LYS A 258 -6.50 25.15 -25.93
N SER A 259 -7.44 24.24 -25.63
CA SER A 259 -8.12 24.13 -24.34
C SER A 259 -7.11 23.80 -23.23
N MET A 260 -6.28 22.77 -23.43
CA MET A 260 -5.17 22.42 -22.53
C MET A 260 -4.25 23.62 -22.28
N ARG A 261 -3.76 24.31 -23.32
CA ARG A 261 -2.90 25.49 -23.14
C ARG A 261 -3.59 26.61 -22.33
N ASN A 262 -4.89 26.81 -22.51
CA ASN A 262 -5.64 27.84 -21.80
C ASN A 262 -5.75 27.55 -20.30
N ILE A 263 -6.00 26.29 -19.91
CA ILE A 263 -6.12 25.85 -18.51
C ILE A 263 -4.85 26.21 -17.73
N TRP A 264 -3.66 25.95 -18.29
CA TRP A 264 -2.38 26.20 -17.62
C TRP A 264 -1.94 27.67 -17.66
N SER A 265 -2.39 28.44 -18.66
CA SER A 265 -2.07 29.88 -18.79
C SER A 265 -2.86 30.78 -17.83
N ASN A 266 -3.89 30.24 -17.19
CA ASN A 266 -4.77 30.99 -16.29
C ASN A 266 -4.49 30.59 -14.82
N PRO A 267 -3.99 31.51 -13.98
CA PRO A 267 -3.67 31.21 -12.58
C PRO A 267 -4.85 30.64 -11.78
N LEU A 268 -6.09 31.02 -12.11
CA LEU A 268 -7.28 30.52 -11.41
C LEU A 268 -7.59 29.04 -11.68
N THR A 269 -7.18 28.53 -12.85
CA THR A 269 -7.40 27.13 -13.23
C THR A 269 -6.15 26.29 -13.08
N ARG A 270 -4.95 26.89 -13.10
CA ARG A 270 -3.68 26.19 -12.97
C ARG A 270 -3.54 25.42 -11.65
N ASP A 271 -3.79 26.06 -10.50
CA ASP A 271 -3.62 25.39 -9.21
C ASP A 271 -4.57 24.18 -9.04
N PRO A 272 -5.90 24.31 -9.29
CA PRO A 272 -6.79 23.14 -9.30
C PRO A 272 -6.40 22.09 -10.34
N ALA A 273 -5.97 22.50 -11.55
CA ALA A 273 -5.56 21.60 -12.61
C ALA A 273 -4.36 20.72 -12.20
N LEU A 274 -3.36 21.29 -11.52
CA LEU A 274 -2.19 20.54 -11.07
C LEU A 274 -2.55 19.49 -10.02
N GLN A 275 -3.47 19.81 -9.11
CA GLN A 275 -3.93 18.85 -8.10
C GLN A 275 -4.73 17.70 -8.73
N VAL A 276 -5.66 18.02 -9.64
CA VAL A 276 -6.41 16.99 -10.37
C VAL A 276 -5.49 16.15 -11.26
N ALA A 277 -4.47 16.75 -11.89
CA ALA A 277 -3.50 16.01 -12.68
C ALA A 277 -2.65 15.05 -11.83
N LEU A 278 -2.26 15.45 -10.61
CA LEU A 278 -1.54 14.56 -9.69
C LEU A 278 -2.43 13.39 -9.25
N ALA A 279 -3.67 13.65 -8.85
CA ALA A 279 -4.64 12.60 -8.50
C ALA A 279 -4.91 11.66 -9.69
N GLN A 280 -4.96 12.20 -10.91
CA GLN A 280 -5.14 11.39 -12.11
C GLN A 280 -3.93 10.54 -12.46
N LEU A 281 -2.71 11.00 -12.15
CA LEU A 281 -1.51 10.18 -12.28
C LEU A 281 -1.60 8.97 -11.34
N ASP A 282 -1.97 9.22 -10.08
CA ASP A 282 -2.11 8.18 -9.05
C ASP A 282 -3.16 7.12 -9.43
N ALA A 283 -4.38 7.55 -9.79
CA ALA A 283 -5.44 6.64 -10.23
C ALA A 283 -5.07 5.86 -11.51
N TRP A 284 -4.26 6.46 -12.39
CA TRP A 284 -3.77 5.83 -13.61
C TRP A 284 -2.67 4.79 -13.35
N GLU A 285 -1.91 4.90 -12.27
CA GLU A 285 -0.91 3.88 -11.88
C GLU A 285 -1.57 2.66 -11.22
N SER A 286 -2.64 2.88 -10.46
CA SER A 286 -3.32 1.85 -9.65
C SER A 286 -4.38 1.01 -10.39
N THR A 287 -4.56 1.21 -11.71
CA THR A 287 -5.63 0.54 -12.48
C THR A 287 -5.42 -1.01 -12.53
N PRO A 288 -6.45 -1.84 -12.27
CA PRO A 288 -6.32 -3.30 -12.16
C PRO A 288 -5.88 -4.05 -13.43
N ASP A 289 -5.35 -5.28 -13.23
CA ASP A 289 -4.83 -6.18 -14.27
C ASP A 289 -5.86 -6.57 -15.35
N ASP A 290 -7.15 -6.66 -15.01
CA ASP A 290 -8.20 -7.10 -15.94
C ASP A 290 -8.52 -6.05 -17.04
N ASP A 291 -8.30 -4.77 -16.75
CA ASP A 291 -8.51 -3.66 -17.70
C ASP A 291 -7.23 -3.26 -18.46
N ALA A 292 -6.07 -3.79 -18.07
CA ALA A 292 -4.76 -3.47 -18.66
C ALA A 292 -4.58 -3.99 -20.09
N ALA A 293 -5.52 -4.78 -20.62
CA ALA A 293 -5.56 -5.22 -22.01
C ALA A 293 -6.06 -4.11 -22.97
N ALA A 294 -5.57 -2.87 -22.81
CA ALA A 294 -5.75 -1.85 -23.83
C ALA A 294 -4.79 -2.12 -25.01
N PRO A 295 -5.26 -2.21 -26.26
CA PRO A 295 -4.39 -2.44 -27.41
C PRO A 295 -3.37 -1.30 -27.53
N THR A 296 -2.12 -1.68 -27.71
CA THR A 296 -0.96 -0.83 -28.04
C THR A 296 -1.32 0.14 -29.16
N ARG A 297 -1.72 1.36 -28.78
CA ARG A 297 -1.91 2.46 -29.73
C ARG A 297 -0.54 3.04 -30.03
N GLY A 298 -0.15 3.00 -31.31
CA GLY A 298 1.08 3.59 -31.81
C GLY A 298 1.09 5.11 -31.61
N SER A 299 1.55 5.55 -30.44
CA SER A 299 1.96 6.94 -30.22
C SER A 299 3.41 7.12 -30.65
N ARG A 300 3.72 8.27 -31.24
CA ARG A 300 5.11 8.68 -31.52
C ARG A 300 5.76 9.04 -30.18
N HIS A 301 6.35 8.05 -29.52
CA HIS A 301 6.97 8.23 -28.21
C HIS A 301 8.17 9.19 -28.27
N LEU A 302 8.26 10.08 -27.28
CA LEU A 302 9.38 10.99 -27.05
C LEU A 302 10.64 10.30 -26.46
N GLY A 303 10.62 8.97 -26.25
CA GLY A 303 11.74 8.19 -25.72
C GLY A 303 11.57 6.66 -25.78
N SER A 304 12.62 5.92 -25.41
CA SER A 304 12.60 4.45 -25.27
C SER A 304 12.19 4.09 -23.85
N ARG A 305 11.18 3.24 -23.69
CA ARG A 305 10.80 2.67 -22.39
C ARG A 305 11.95 1.79 -21.85
N SER A 306 12.30 1.91 -20.57
CA SER A 306 13.40 1.14 -19.96
C SER A 306 12.96 0.42 -18.67
N PRO A 307 13.47 -0.80 -18.39
CA PRO A 307 13.32 -1.43 -17.09
C PRO A 307 14.13 -0.65 -16.04
N GLY A 308 13.64 -0.62 -14.80
CA GLY A 308 14.34 -0.09 -13.64
C GLY A 308 15.17 -1.16 -12.94
N LEU A 309 16.01 -0.75 -12.00
CA LEU A 309 16.60 -1.64 -10.99
C LEU A 309 15.84 -1.52 -9.68
N SER A 310 15.79 -2.59 -8.90
CA SER A 310 15.37 -2.59 -7.51
C SER A 310 16.55 -2.90 -6.59
N LEU A 311 16.47 -2.43 -5.35
CA LEU A 311 17.41 -2.71 -4.27
C LEU A 311 16.60 -2.92 -2.99
N THR A 312 16.76 -4.07 -2.35
CA THR A 312 16.06 -4.44 -1.10
C THR A 312 17.06 -4.77 0.00
N ASP A 313 16.63 -4.64 1.25
CA ASP A 313 17.34 -5.24 2.37
C ASP A 313 16.93 -6.70 2.49
N GLY A 314 17.91 -7.57 2.68
CA GLY A 314 17.72 -8.99 2.89
C GLY A 314 18.70 -9.52 3.91
N THR A 315 18.61 -10.82 4.19
CA THR A 315 19.58 -11.54 5.00
C THR A 315 20.20 -12.65 4.18
N ASP A 316 21.50 -12.86 4.36
CA ASP A 316 22.13 -14.08 3.88
C ASP A 316 21.67 -15.29 4.71
N TYR A 317 22.11 -16.48 4.32
CA TYR A 317 21.68 -17.72 4.96
C TYR A 317 22.18 -17.88 6.42
N VAL A 318 23.13 -17.05 6.87
CA VAL A 318 23.65 -17.00 8.25
C VAL A 318 23.04 -15.81 9.01
N GLY A 319 22.10 -15.09 8.40
CA GLY A 319 21.42 -13.94 9.01
C GLY A 319 22.17 -12.62 8.92
N ASN A 320 23.26 -12.52 8.15
CA ASN A 320 23.93 -11.23 7.95
C ASN A 320 23.11 -10.34 7.02
N PRO A 321 23.00 -9.02 7.31
CA PRO A 321 22.31 -8.09 6.43
C PRO A 321 23.02 -7.97 5.08
N VAL A 322 22.26 -8.06 3.99
CA VAL A 322 22.75 -7.92 2.63
C VAL A 322 21.81 -7.04 1.80
N TYR A 323 22.39 -6.24 0.90
CA TYR A 323 21.66 -5.49 -0.10
C TYR A 323 21.45 -6.36 -1.34
N GLU A 324 20.19 -6.69 -1.64
CA GLU A 324 19.83 -7.52 -2.78
C GLU A 324 19.39 -6.65 -3.96
N LEU A 325 20.11 -6.74 -5.08
CA LEU A 325 19.74 -6.08 -6.33
C LEU A 325 18.71 -6.91 -7.10
N GLY A 326 17.88 -6.24 -7.89
CA GLY A 326 16.95 -6.84 -8.82
C GLY A 326 16.63 -5.91 -9.98
N PHE A 327 15.63 -6.28 -10.77
CA PHE A 327 15.09 -5.40 -11.81
C PHE A 327 13.57 -5.36 -11.76
N VAL A 328 13.03 -4.23 -12.26
CA VAL A 328 11.60 -3.96 -12.28
C VAL A 328 11.14 -3.46 -13.63
N VAL A 329 9.87 -3.70 -13.93
CA VAL A 329 9.13 -3.16 -15.08
C VAL A 329 7.80 -2.60 -14.59
N PRO A 330 7.33 -1.47 -15.14
CA PRO A 330 6.00 -0.97 -14.81
C PRO A 330 4.93 -2.00 -15.19
N LYS A 331 4.05 -2.35 -14.24
CA LYS A 331 3.00 -3.37 -14.38
C LYS A 331 2.14 -3.13 -15.63
N ARG A 332 1.74 -1.87 -15.86
CA ARG A 332 0.92 -1.44 -17.01
C ARG A 332 1.52 -1.73 -18.39
N LEU A 333 2.82 -1.99 -18.47
CA LEU A 333 3.52 -2.25 -19.73
C LEU A 333 3.57 -3.73 -20.08
N VAL A 334 3.38 -4.63 -19.11
CA VAL A 334 3.56 -6.06 -19.28
C VAL A 334 2.22 -6.77 -19.08
N PRO A 335 1.68 -7.45 -20.10
CA PRO A 335 0.47 -8.24 -19.93
C PRO A 335 0.80 -9.48 -19.08
N GLY A 336 0.30 -9.49 -17.84
CA GLY A 336 0.57 -10.55 -16.87
C GLY A 336 1.94 -10.39 -16.20
N ARG A 337 2.60 -11.52 -15.88
CA ARG A 337 3.81 -11.55 -15.04
C ARG A 337 5.01 -12.24 -15.70
N GLU A 338 4.88 -12.66 -16.95
CA GLU A 338 5.91 -13.41 -17.67
C GLU A 338 6.66 -12.50 -18.64
N VAL A 339 7.99 -12.57 -18.63
CA VAL A 339 8.85 -11.78 -19.51
C VAL A 339 10.07 -12.58 -19.98
N ASP A 340 10.60 -12.29 -21.16
CA ASP A 340 11.83 -12.89 -21.66
C ASP A 340 13.04 -11.97 -21.43
N LEU A 341 13.99 -12.42 -20.63
CA LEU A 341 15.26 -11.77 -20.35
C LEU A 341 16.31 -12.14 -21.40
N THR A 342 16.96 -11.16 -22.01
CA THR A 342 18.10 -11.40 -22.92
C THR A 342 19.38 -11.65 -22.12
N THR A 343 20.01 -12.81 -22.30
CA THR A 343 21.31 -13.16 -21.67
C THR A 343 22.37 -13.51 -22.73
N THR A 344 23.63 -13.59 -22.34
CA THR A 344 24.74 -14.04 -23.21
C THR A 344 24.56 -15.47 -23.72
N ALA A 345 23.85 -16.32 -22.95
CA ALA A 345 23.51 -17.70 -23.30
C ALA A 345 22.19 -17.82 -24.11
N GLY A 346 21.53 -16.71 -24.43
CA GLY A 346 20.24 -16.66 -25.12
C GLY A 346 19.07 -16.21 -24.23
N PRO A 347 17.85 -16.02 -24.79
CA PRO A 347 16.69 -15.58 -24.02
C PRO A 347 16.29 -16.56 -22.91
N ARG A 348 15.85 -16.04 -21.76
CA ARG A 348 15.39 -16.80 -20.60
C ARG A 348 14.06 -16.23 -20.09
N THR A 349 13.04 -17.07 -20.00
CA THR A 349 11.73 -16.67 -19.50
C THR A 349 11.75 -16.54 -17.97
N MET A 350 11.43 -15.35 -17.48
CA MET A 350 11.32 -14.97 -16.07
C MET A 350 9.86 -14.78 -15.68
N PHE A 351 9.56 -15.01 -14.41
CA PHE A 351 8.27 -14.67 -13.81
C PHE A 351 8.48 -13.59 -12.75
N LEU A 352 7.82 -12.45 -12.90
CA LEU A 352 7.96 -11.29 -12.04
C LEU A 352 6.92 -11.30 -10.91
N ASN A 353 7.24 -10.64 -9.82
CA ASN A 353 6.41 -10.48 -8.63
C ASN A 353 5.97 -9.03 -8.48
N TYR A 354 4.82 -8.79 -7.88
CA TYR A 354 4.38 -7.41 -7.58
C TYR A 354 5.38 -6.74 -6.65
N ILE A 355 5.71 -5.49 -6.91
CA ILE A 355 6.51 -4.62 -6.05
C ILE A 355 5.72 -3.32 -5.90
N GLY A 356 5.21 -3.07 -4.70
CA GLY A 356 4.15 -2.09 -4.48
C GLY A 356 2.95 -2.37 -5.41
N ASP A 357 2.23 -1.31 -5.78
CA ASP A 357 1.07 -1.41 -6.70
C ASP A 357 1.43 -1.15 -8.17
N ALA A 358 2.54 -0.45 -8.44
CA ALA A 358 2.87 0.04 -9.78
C ALA A 358 3.86 -0.83 -10.59
N PHE A 359 4.64 -1.70 -9.92
CA PHE A 359 5.75 -2.41 -10.56
C PHE A 359 5.64 -3.93 -10.44
N LEU A 360 6.27 -4.61 -11.40
CA LEU A 360 6.59 -6.02 -11.36
C LEU A 360 8.11 -6.17 -11.34
N GLY A 361 8.66 -7.02 -10.49
CA GLY A 361 10.11 -7.21 -10.39
C GLY A 361 10.55 -8.60 -9.97
N ILE A 362 11.85 -8.82 -10.03
CA ILE A 362 12.51 -10.06 -9.63
C ILE A 362 13.89 -9.73 -9.08
N SER A 363 14.29 -10.44 -8.02
CA SER A 363 15.63 -10.29 -7.45
C SER A 363 16.70 -10.95 -8.29
N ALA A 364 17.95 -10.50 -8.18
CA ALA A 364 19.09 -11.08 -8.88
C ALA A 364 19.29 -12.55 -8.49
N TYR A 365 19.09 -12.89 -7.21
CA TYR A 365 19.14 -14.27 -6.74
C TYR A 365 18.12 -15.15 -7.49
N SER A 366 16.86 -14.72 -7.49
CA SER A 366 15.76 -15.43 -8.15
C SER A 366 15.97 -15.51 -9.66
N ALA A 367 16.50 -14.45 -10.27
CA ALA A 367 16.85 -14.40 -11.68
C ALA A 367 18.15 -15.16 -12.03
N ARG A 368 18.88 -15.73 -11.06
CA ARG A 368 20.20 -16.38 -11.24
C ARG A 368 21.26 -15.47 -11.87
N MET A 369 21.28 -14.22 -11.43
CA MET A 369 22.18 -13.17 -11.90
C MET A 369 23.12 -12.72 -10.78
N THR A 370 24.23 -12.08 -11.13
CA THR A 370 25.08 -11.36 -10.17
C THR A 370 24.66 -9.89 -10.06
N SER A 371 24.91 -9.28 -8.91
CA SER A 371 24.74 -7.83 -8.71
C SER A 371 25.53 -7.01 -9.75
N ASP A 372 26.75 -7.43 -10.06
CA ASP A 372 27.59 -6.74 -11.05
C ASP A 372 26.95 -6.73 -12.44
N THR A 373 26.44 -7.87 -12.93
CA THR A 373 25.89 -7.93 -14.29
C THR A 373 24.66 -7.01 -14.47
N LEU A 374 23.83 -6.82 -13.43
CA LEU A 374 22.71 -5.87 -13.47
C LEU A 374 23.17 -4.39 -13.52
N LEU A 375 24.24 -4.07 -12.79
CA LEU A 375 24.77 -2.71 -12.71
C LEU A 375 25.56 -2.33 -13.97
N SER A 376 26.33 -3.26 -14.51
CA SER A 376 27.32 -3.04 -15.58
C SER A 376 26.88 -3.51 -16.97
N GLY A 377 25.88 -4.40 -17.06
CA GLY A 377 25.38 -4.98 -18.31
C GLY A 377 24.15 -4.27 -18.90
N GLN A 378 23.85 -4.56 -20.17
CA GLN A 378 22.65 -4.10 -20.85
C GLN A 378 21.47 -5.03 -20.54
N LEU A 379 20.50 -4.52 -19.78
CA LEU A 379 19.29 -5.26 -19.43
C LEU A 379 18.23 -5.08 -20.52
N THR A 380 17.87 -6.17 -21.20
CA THR A 380 16.79 -6.18 -22.19
C THR A 380 15.74 -7.22 -21.84
N VAL A 381 14.50 -6.77 -21.71
CA VAL A 381 13.34 -7.56 -21.34
C VAL A 381 12.29 -7.45 -22.44
N THR A 382 11.71 -8.58 -22.86
CA THR A 382 10.67 -8.65 -23.89
C THR A 382 9.37 -9.20 -23.30
N ALA A 383 8.24 -8.53 -23.57
CA ALA A 383 6.90 -8.94 -23.15
C ALA A 383 5.97 -8.86 -24.37
N GLY A 384 5.68 -9.99 -25.01
CA GLY A 384 4.97 -10.02 -26.29
C GLY A 384 5.75 -9.26 -27.37
N GLU A 385 5.16 -8.20 -27.93
CA GLU A 385 5.81 -7.33 -28.93
C GLU A 385 6.61 -6.16 -28.31
N LEU A 386 6.50 -5.94 -27.00
CA LEU A 386 7.18 -4.85 -26.31
C LEU A 386 8.60 -5.26 -25.91
N THR A 387 9.60 -4.47 -26.29
CA THR A 387 10.98 -4.62 -25.80
C THR A 387 11.36 -3.39 -24.98
N LEU A 388 11.85 -3.65 -23.76
CA LEU A 388 12.35 -2.65 -22.82
C LEU A 388 13.86 -2.83 -22.67
N THR A 389 14.64 -1.76 -22.81
CA THR A 389 16.11 -1.82 -22.69
C THR A 389 16.63 -0.76 -21.74
N ARG A 390 17.43 -1.18 -20.75
CA ARG A 390 18.20 -0.31 -19.86
C ARG A 390 19.68 -0.46 -20.20
N ASN A 391 20.33 0.68 -20.42
CA ASN A 391 21.77 0.76 -20.53
C ASN A 391 22.40 1.18 -19.18
N PRO A 392 23.54 0.60 -18.81
CA PRO A 392 24.18 0.85 -17.53
C PRO A 392 24.80 2.25 -17.46
N ARG A 393 24.95 2.76 -16.23
CA ARG A 393 25.47 4.11 -15.93
C ARG A 393 26.33 4.08 -14.66
N PRO A 394 27.33 4.97 -14.53
CA PRO A 394 28.30 4.92 -13.43
C PRO A 394 27.76 5.33 -12.05
N VAL A 395 26.65 6.06 -12.02
CA VAL A 395 25.94 6.47 -10.81
C VAL A 395 24.48 6.07 -10.97
N VAL A 396 23.97 5.29 -10.03
CA VAL A 396 22.57 4.86 -9.99
C VAL A 396 21.95 5.36 -8.70
N VAL A 397 20.96 6.23 -8.83
CA VAL A 397 20.13 6.68 -7.71
C VAL A 397 18.95 5.73 -7.60
N PHE A 398 18.64 5.32 -6.39
CA PHE A 398 17.42 4.62 -6.03
C PHE A 398 16.63 5.46 -5.02
N ALA A 399 15.31 5.50 -5.16
CA ALA A 399 14.40 6.12 -4.22
C ALA A 399 13.50 5.05 -3.61
N LYS A 400 13.20 5.15 -2.32
CA LYS A 400 12.33 4.20 -1.63
C LYS A 400 10.93 4.23 -2.26
N ASP A 401 10.37 3.08 -2.56
CA ASP A 401 8.98 2.97 -2.98
C ASP A 401 8.06 3.33 -1.81
N ALA A 402 6.93 3.94 -2.12
CA ALA A 402 6.04 4.42 -1.08
C ALA A 402 5.26 3.28 -0.40
N TYR A 403 5.07 2.13 -1.07
CA TYR A 403 4.21 1.02 -0.65
C TYR A 403 4.96 -0.27 -0.31
N SER A 404 6.28 -0.28 -0.47
CA SER A 404 7.16 -1.42 -0.19
C SER A 404 8.49 -0.94 0.40
N ASP A 405 9.22 -1.84 1.04
CA ASP A 405 10.57 -1.54 1.53
C ASP A 405 11.64 -1.57 0.41
N THR A 406 11.21 -1.62 -0.85
CA THR A 406 12.08 -1.63 -2.03
C THR A 406 12.56 -0.23 -2.40
N PHE A 407 13.82 -0.10 -2.79
CA PHE A 407 14.34 1.08 -3.46
C PHE A 407 14.36 0.88 -4.97
N LEU A 408 13.71 1.77 -5.72
CA LEU A 408 13.60 1.69 -7.18
C LEU A 408 14.53 2.71 -7.85
N SER A 409 15.16 2.34 -8.96
CA SER A 409 16.08 3.23 -9.65
C SER A 409 15.35 4.42 -10.27
N VAL A 410 15.86 5.64 -10.03
CA VAL A 410 15.26 6.89 -10.47
C VAL A 410 16.24 7.73 -11.28
N ASP A 411 15.72 8.65 -12.08
CA ASP A 411 16.55 9.58 -12.86
C ASP A 411 17.14 10.72 -12.03
N HIS A 412 16.51 11.05 -10.91
CA HIS A 412 16.95 12.12 -10.02
C HIS A 412 16.49 11.83 -8.59
N VAL A 413 17.27 12.29 -7.62
CA VAL A 413 16.89 12.27 -6.20
C VAL A 413 15.58 13.05 -6.01
N PRO A 414 14.52 12.41 -5.47
CA PRO A 414 13.35 13.14 -5.03
C PRO A 414 13.68 13.98 -3.80
N THR A 415 12.95 15.08 -3.64
CA THR A 415 13.19 16.04 -2.56
C THR A 415 12.76 15.47 -1.21
N ALA A 416 13.65 15.49 -0.20
CA ALA A 416 13.38 15.03 1.16
C ALA A 416 12.75 13.62 1.22
N TRP A 417 13.16 12.75 0.30
CA TRP A 417 12.70 11.38 0.21
C TRP A 417 13.86 10.41 0.46
N PRO A 418 13.64 9.26 1.13
CA PRO A 418 14.70 8.27 1.35
C PRO A 418 15.26 7.73 0.03
N CYS A 419 16.58 7.81 -0.11
CA CYS A 419 17.32 7.39 -1.29
C CYS A 419 18.53 6.54 -0.94
N ARG A 420 18.96 5.75 -1.92
CA ARG A 420 20.24 5.03 -1.94
C ARG A 420 21.00 5.42 -3.21
N ILE A 421 22.30 5.58 -3.12
CA ILE A 421 23.12 5.95 -4.28
C ILE A 421 24.23 4.92 -4.45
N MET A 422 24.22 4.20 -5.56
CA MET A 422 25.33 3.36 -5.96
C MET A 422 26.22 4.12 -6.94
N VAL A 423 27.52 4.11 -6.68
CA VAL A 423 28.53 4.69 -7.54
C VAL A 423 29.65 3.68 -7.78
N ARG A 424 30.19 3.67 -8.99
CA ARG A 424 31.38 2.86 -9.28
C ARG A 424 32.52 3.25 -8.33
N ASP A 425 33.24 2.26 -7.82
CA ASP A 425 34.36 2.48 -6.89
C ASP A 425 35.56 3.10 -7.61
N GLN A 426 35.47 4.42 -7.81
CA GLN A 426 36.54 5.28 -8.28
C GLN A 426 36.69 6.40 -7.25
N PRO A 427 37.88 6.59 -6.65
CA PRO A 427 38.06 7.55 -5.56
C PRO A 427 37.54 8.96 -5.91
N GLU A 428 37.83 9.44 -7.12
CA GLU A 428 37.36 10.75 -7.59
C GLU A 428 35.83 10.88 -7.62
N TRP A 429 35.10 9.78 -7.91
CA TRP A 429 33.64 9.80 -7.96
C TRP A 429 33.01 9.64 -6.59
N VAL A 430 33.57 8.75 -5.76
CA VAL A 430 33.13 8.55 -4.36
C VAL A 430 33.30 9.86 -3.57
N ASP A 431 34.46 10.53 -3.71
CA ASP A 431 34.73 11.82 -3.06
C ASP A 431 33.79 12.92 -3.57
N GLN A 432 33.48 12.93 -4.87
CA GLN A 432 32.58 13.91 -5.44
C GLN A 432 31.12 13.70 -4.98
N VAL A 433 30.65 12.45 -4.89
CA VAL A 433 29.32 12.15 -4.33
C VAL A 433 29.26 12.58 -2.87
N ARG A 434 30.27 12.23 -2.05
CA ARG A 434 30.36 12.64 -0.66
C ARG A 434 30.29 14.17 -0.51
N ALA A 435 31.06 14.90 -1.29
CA ALA A 435 31.04 16.37 -1.28
C ALA A 435 29.66 16.97 -1.63
N VAL A 436 28.93 16.36 -2.59
CA VAL A 436 27.57 16.77 -2.92
C VAL A 436 26.60 16.50 -1.76
N LEU A 437 26.71 15.34 -1.13
CA LEU A 437 25.83 14.94 -0.02
C LEU A 437 26.09 15.77 1.25
N ASP A 438 27.35 15.99 1.61
CA ASP A 438 27.73 16.82 2.77
C ASP A 438 27.23 18.26 2.65
N ASP A 439 27.05 18.76 1.42
CA ASP A 439 26.51 20.09 1.17
C ASP A 439 24.97 20.12 1.17
N SER A 440 24.30 19.07 0.70
CA SER A 440 22.87 19.14 0.33
C SER A 440 21.93 18.16 1.03
N ALA A 441 22.46 17.12 1.65
CA ALA A 441 21.71 16.02 2.26
C ALA A 441 21.72 16.07 3.79
N SER A 442 20.91 15.22 4.41
CA SER A 442 21.01 14.87 5.82
C SER A 442 22.40 14.28 6.13
N PRO A 443 23.05 14.61 7.25
CA PRO A 443 24.38 14.08 7.60
C PRO A 443 24.38 12.60 8.04
N ASP A 444 23.22 11.98 8.24
CA ASP A 444 23.11 10.62 8.82
C ASP A 444 23.29 9.48 7.81
N TYR A 445 23.58 9.79 6.54
CA TYR A 445 23.79 8.78 5.52
C TYR A 445 25.01 7.90 5.86
N ARG A 446 24.92 6.62 5.50
CA ARG A 446 25.98 5.62 5.75
C ARG A 446 26.68 5.29 4.44
N VAL A 447 27.93 4.82 4.52
CA VAL A 447 28.70 4.39 3.34
C VAL A 447 29.10 2.95 3.54
N VAL A 448 28.73 2.10 2.58
CA VAL A 448 29.02 0.67 2.56
C VAL A 448 30.03 0.39 1.46
N GLY A 449 31.13 -0.27 1.84
CA GLY A 449 32.25 -0.53 0.96
C GLY A 449 31.96 -1.57 -0.12
N ALA A 450 32.85 -1.63 -1.11
CA ALA A 450 32.80 -2.64 -2.14
C ALA A 450 32.97 -4.06 -1.57
N GLY A 451 32.10 -4.99 -1.97
CA GLY A 451 32.11 -6.38 -1.48
C GLY A 451 31.47 -6.58 -0.10
N GLU A 452 31.10 -5.51 0.60
CA GLU A 452 30.46 -5.59 1.93
C GLU A 452 28.94 -5.75 1.78
N ASN A 453 28.32 -6.55 2.66
CA ASN A 453 26.86 -6.70 2.75
C ASN A 453 26.17 -6.90 1.38
N GLY A 454 26.72 -7.70 0.47
CA GLY A 454 26.14 -7.96 -0.85
C GLY A 454 26.37 -6.88 -1.93
N VAL A 455 27.05 -5.78 -1.61
CA VAL A 455 27.49 -4.77 -2.59
C VAL A 455 28.55 -5.37 -3.51
N ALA A 456 28.45 -5.12 -4.83
CA ALA A 456 29.41 -5.66 -5.80
C ALA A 456 30.82 -5.07 -5.62
N GLU A 457 31.89 -5.87 -5.84
CA GLU A 457 33.30 -5.49 -5.64
C GLU A 457 33.77 -4.22 -6.39
N GLY A 458 33.05 -3.78 -7.42
CA GLY A 458 33.36 -2.56 -8.19
C GLY A 458 32.52 -1.34 -7.83
N TRP A 459 31.76 -1.39 -6.74
CA TRP A 459 30.71 -0.41 -6.40
C TRP A 459 30.72 -0.03 -4.92
N VAL A 460 30.36 1.21 -4.64
CA VAL A 460 30.14 1.75 -3.29
C VAL A 460 28.70 2.19 -3.17
N LEU A 461 28.08 1.92 -2.02
CA LEU A 461 26.71 2.32 -1.71
C LEU A 461 26.71 3.43 -0.66
N PHE A 462 25.99 4.51 -0.94
CA PHE A 462 25.56 5.51 0.05
C PHE A 462 24.12 5.19 0.43
N ASP A 463 23.92 4.81 1.70
CA ASP A 463 22.64 4.41 2.27
C ASP A 463 22.02 5.53 3.12
N ASP A 464 20.70 5.51 3.29
CA ASP A 464 19.92 6.49 4.07
C ASP A 464 20.12 7.95 3.63
N VAL A 465 20.29 8.16 2.31
CA VAL A 465 20.49 9.49 1.75
C VAL A 465 19.15 10.22 1.66
N GLN A 466 19.05 11.42 2.24
CA GLN A 466 17.91 12.32 2.05
C GLN A 466 18.39 13.70 1.64
N VAL A 467 18.12 14.10 0.40
CA VAL A 467 18.54 15.42 -0.10
C VAL A 467 17.52 16.49 0.29
N LEU A 468 17.95 17.48 1.07
CA LEU A 468 17.08 18.47 1.70
C LEU A 468 17.06 19.81 0.97
N ARG A 469 18.13 20.13 0.22
CA ARG A 469 18.28 21.38 -0.53
C ARG A 469 19.08 21.18 -1.82
N ALA A 470 19.18 22.24 -2.63
CA ALA A 470 19.97 22.21 -3.85
C ALA A 470 21.41 22.47 -3.45
N GLY A 471 22.30 21.54 -3.79
CA GLY A 471 23.72 21.71 -3.52
C GLY A 471 24.38 22.76 -4.42
N ASP A 472 25.61 23.12 -4.11
CA ASP A 472 26.44 24.02 -4.92
C ASP A 472 26.51 23.50 -6.38
N PRO A 473 26.03 24.29 -7.37
CA PRO A 473 26.10 23.91 -8.78
C PRO A 473 27.51 23.57 -9.27
N ALA A 474 28.56 24.09 -8.62
CA ALA A 474 29.95 23.76 -8.94
C ALA A 474 30.29 22.27 -8.68
N LEU A 475 29.61 21.62 -7.72
CA LEU A 475 29.81 20.21 -7.37
C LEU A 475 29.11 19.25 -8.35
N THR A 476 28.20 19.74 -9.18
CA THR A 476 27.38 18.92 -10.10
C THR A 476 27.59 19.27 -11.58
N VAL A 477 28.73 19.92 -11.89
CA VAL A 477 29.12 20.27 -13.27
C VAL A 477 29.32 19.02 -14.15
N ASN A 478 29.81 17.93 -13.56
CA ASN A 478 29.94 16.65 -14.26
C ASN A 478 28.58 15.97 -14.37
N ASP A 479 28.17 15.66 -15.60
CA ASP A 479 26.85 15.11 -15.93
C ASP A 479 26.51 13.81 -15.19
N ASN A 480 27.52 13.04 -14.76
CA ASN A 480 27.32 11.82 -13.96
C ASN A 480 26.65 12.08 -12.61
N PHE A 481 26.76 13.30 -12.06
CA PHE A 481 26.16 13.68 -10.77
C PHE A 481 24.89 14.52 -10.92
N SER A 482 24.42 14.75 -12.15
CA SER A 482 23.22 15.56 -12.39
C SER A 482 21.95 14.96 -11.78
N ALA A 483 21.92 13.64 -11.57
CA ALA A 483 20.85 12.94 -10.88
C ALA A 483 20.76 13.30 -9.38
N LEU A 484 21.82 13.86 -8.79
CA LEU A 484 21.85 14.24 -7.37
C LEU A 484 21.28 15.64 -7.10
N VAL A 485 20.83 16.35 -8.15
CA VAL A 485 20.24 17.68 -8.01
C VAL A 485 18.72 17.57 -7.88
N PRO A 486 18.12 17.85 -6.71
CA PRO A 486 16.69 17.76 -6.52
C PRO A 486 15.92 18.85 -7.28
N ARG A 487 14.62 18.62 -7.46
CA ARG A 487 13.71 19.54 -8.14
C ARG A 487 12.93 20.38 -7.12
N LEU A 488 13.65 21.26 -6.43
CA LEU A 488 13.07 21.98 -5.29
C LEU A 488 12.00 22.98 -5.67
N VAL A 489 10.94 22.95 -4.88
CA VAL A 489 9.87 23.92 -4.76
C VAL A 489 9.46 23.97 -3.27
N PRO A 490 8.82 25.04 -2.77
CA PRO A 490 8.31 25.05 -1.40
C PRO A 490 7.25 23.96 -1.18
N ALA A 491 7.65 22.87 -0.53
CA ALA A 491 6.84 21.66 -0.40
C ALA A 491 6.89 21.05 1.01
N MET A 492 5.82 20.34 1.35
CA MET A 492 5.68 19.40 2.44
C MET A 492 5.68 17.99 1.86
N THR A 493 6.49 17.13 2.44
CA THR A 493 6.60 15.70 2.09
C THR A 493 6.32 14.88 3.35
N LEU A 494 5.50 13.83 3.20
CA LEU A 494 5.27 12.82 4.23
C LEU A 494 6.04 11.56 3.85
N SER A 495 7.07 11.25 4.64
CA SER A 495 7.96 10.11 4.39
C SER A 495 7.92 9.13 5.57
N GLY A 496 8.11 7.84 5.28
CA GLY A 496 8.02 6.79 6.29
C GLY A 496 6.58 6.58 6.80
N GLY A 497 6.46 6.11 8.04
CA GLY A 497 5.17 5.65 8.59
C GLY A 497 4.75 4.28 8.03
N LEU A 498 3.74 3.67 8.64
CA LEU A 498 3.09 2.45 8.13
C LEU A 498 1.88 2.83 7.29
N ARG A 499 1.85 2.44 6.02
CA ARG A 499 0.71 2.67 5.13
C ARG A 499 -0.27 1.51 5.18
N ILE A 500 -1.55 1.85 5.16
CA ILE A 500 -2.64 0.88 5.14
C ILE A 500 -3.10 0.67 3.70
N PRO A 501 -3.11 -0.58 3.18
CA PRO A 501 -3.52 -0.85 1.81
C PRO A 501 -5.01 -0.55 1.59
N GLY A 502 -5.36 -0.18 0.35
CA GLY A 502 -6.71 0.15 -0.10
C GLY A 502 -6.70 1.21 -1.19
N ASP A 503 -7.85 1.49 -1.81
CA ASP A 503 -7.95 2.46 -2.92
C ASP A 503 -7.77 3.92 -2.43
N VAL A 504 -7.84 4.14 -1.12
CA VAL A 504 -7.59 5.44 -0.48
C VAL A 504 -6.35 5.35 0.41
N GLU A 505 -5.37 6.23 0.17
CA GLU A 505 -4.14 6.31 0.95
C GLU A 505 -4.40 6.68 2.41
N ARG A 506 -3.84 5.87 3.32
CA ARG A 506 -4.00 5.95 4.78
C ARG A 506 -2.70 5.55 5.48
N PHE A 507 -2.47 6.12 6.66
CA PHE A 507 -1.38 5.79 7.58
C PHE A 507 -1.91 5.21 8.88
N SER A 508 -1.14 4.33 9.50
CA SER A 508 -1.38 3.86 10.87
C SER A 508 -1.20 4.99 11.89
N ALA A 509 -2.09 5.07 12.86
CA ALA A 509 -1.98 5.94 14.03
C ALA A 509 -0.78 5.60 14.92
N LEU A 510 -0.45 4.31 15.01
CA LEU A 510 0.62 3.77 15.85
C LEU A 510 1.99 4.03 15.22
N ARG A 511 2.07 4.11 13.88
CA ARG A 511 3.30 4.43 13.15
C ARG A 511 3.07 5.55 12.13
N PRO A 512 2.95 6.80 12.60
CA PRO A 512 2.65 7.94 11.73
C PRO A 512 3.84 8.32 10.84
N PRO A 513 3.59 9.01 9.71
CA PRO A 513 4.65 9.51 8.85
C PRO A 513 5.41 10.69 9.45
N GLN A 514 6.65 10.91 8.98
CA GLN A 514 7.43 12.10 9.29
C GLN A 514 7.13 13.22 8.30
N LEU A 515 6.90 14.45 8.80
CA LEU A 515 6.71 15.63 7.96
C LEU A 515 8.03 16.38 7.75
N THR A 516 8.44 16.50 6.49
CA THR A 516 9.59 17.30 6.08
C THR A 516 9.16 18.48 5.21
N VAL A 517 9.71 19.67 5.48
CA VAL A 517 9.47 20.89 4.70
C VAL A 517 10.75 21.31 4.00
N THR A 518 10.67 21.51 2.69
CA THR A 518 11.79 21.93 1.83
C THR A 518 11.39 23.12 0.96
N SER A 519 12.38 23.81 0.40
CA SER A 519 12.20 25.01 -0.43
C SER A 519 13.47 25.27 -1.24
N ASP A 520 13.32 25.98 -2.36
CA ASP A 520 14.41 26.52 -3.17
C ASP A 520 14.86 27.94 -2.72
N SER A 521 14.25 28.45 -1.64
CA SER A 521 14.50 29.78 -1.07
C SER A 521 14.49 29.77 0.46
N ASP A 522 15.18 30.75 1.06
CA ASP A 522 15.27 30.94 2.52
C ASP A 522 14.05 31.70 3.10
N ASP A 523 12.98 31.86 2.31
CA ASP A 523 11.75 32.52 2.78
C ASP A 523 11.15 31.72 3.96
N PRO A 524 10.85 32.36 5.12
CA PRO A 524 10.29 31.64 6.25
C PRO A 524 8.92 31.00 5.94
N LEU A 525 8.79 29.72 6.28
CA LEU A 525 7.59 28.91 6.10
C LEU A 525 7.02 28.45 7.44
N SER A 526 5.69 28.35 7.53
CA SER A 526 4.99 27.81 8.70
C SER A 526 4.00 26.73 8.29
N VAL A 527 3.78 25.74 9.15
CA VAL A 527 2.82 24.65 8.94
C VAL A 527 1.66 24.78 9.91
N GLU A 528 0.45 24.71 9.37
CA GLU A 528 -0.80 24.57 10.13
C GLU A 528 -1.44 23.22 9.77
N CYS A 529 -2.24 22.67 10.68
CA CYS A 529 -3.03 21.46 10.44
C CYS A 529 -4.52 21.81 10.63
N GLU A 530 -5.35 21.41 9.67
CA GLU A 530 -6.81 21.57 9.65
C GLU A 530 -7.45 20.17 9.68
N TRP A 531 -8.54 19.96 10.44
CA TRP A 531 -9.28 18.68 10.47
C TRP A 531 -10.74 18.88 10.88
N ARG A 532 -11.60 17.88 10.68
CA ARG A 532 -12.99 17.90 11.14
C ARG A 532 -13.11 17.18 12.48
N ASN A 533 -13.78 17.81 13.45
CA ASN A 533 -14.07 17.15 14.72
C ASN A 533 -15.04 15.96 14.48
N PRO A 534 -14.71 14.72 14.86
CA PRO A 534 -15.53 13.53 14.53
C PRO A 534 -16.95 13.51 15.11
N HIS A 535 -17.24 14.36 16.09
CA HIS A 535 -18.54 14.41 16.76
C HIS A 535 -19.41 15.57 16.28
N SER A 536 -18.80 16.73 16.05
CA SER A 536 -19.50 17.97 15.69
C SER A 536 -19.36 18.38 14.22
N PHE A 537 -18.46 17.71 13.47
CA PHE A 537 -18.09 18.03 12.09
C PHE A 537 -17.60 19.46 11.86
N LYS A 538 -17.27 20.18 12.93
CA LYS A 538 -16.70 21.53 12.88
C LYS A 538 -15.23 21.45 12.43
N LEU A 539 -14.84 22.40 11.59
CA LEU A 539 -13.44 22.58 11.22
C LEU A 539 -12.65 23.04 12.45
N MET A 540 -11.61 22.29 12.75
CA MET A 540 -10.59 22.56 13.76
C MET A 540 -9.29 22.90 13.04
N SER A 541 -8.43 23.69 13.70
CA SER A 541 -7.11 23.98 13.18
C SER A 541 -6.12 24.24 14.32
N THR A 542 -4.88 23.82 14.15
CA THR A 542 -3.77 24.14 15.06
C THR A 542 -2.51 24.51 14.29
N LYS A 543 -1.62 25.28 14.90
CA LYS A 543 -0.32 25.63 14.30
C LYS A 543 0.70 24.59 14.74
N LEU A 544 1.30 23.88 13.79
CA LEU A 544 2.35 22.90 14.10
C LEU A 544 3.70 23.58 14.29
N THR A 545 3.97 24.66 13.54
CA THR A 545 5.24 25.40 13.63
C THR A 545 5.04 26.92 13.60
N ALA A 546 5.92 27.64 14.30
CA ALA A 546 6.18 29.05 14.00
C ALA A 546 6.92 29.18 12.65
N PRO A 547 6.90 30.35 11.98
CA PRO A 547 7.68 30.56 10.76
C PRO A 547 9.16 30.23 10.97
N ARG A 548 9.69 29.30 10.16
CA ARG A 548 11.06 28.80 10.19
C ARG A 548 11.65 28.83 8.77
N VAL A 549 12.96 29.00 8.68
CA VAL A 549 13.67 28.91 7.40
C VAL A 549 13.78 27.42 7.04
N PRO A 550 13.34 26.99 5.84
CA PRO A 550 13.51 25.63 5.37
C PRO A 550 14.99 25.30 5.05
N PRO A 551 15.40 24.02 5.08
CA PRO A 551 14.60 22.85 5.39
C PRO A 551 14.34 22.68 6.90
N PHE A 552 13.21 22.09 7.28
CA PHE A 552 12.96 21.67 8.66
C PHE A 552 11.96 20.50 8.73
N GLN A 553 11.99 19.76 9.83
CA GLN A 553 11.12 18.62 10.08
C GLN A 553 10.16 18.86 11.25
N VAL A 554 9.06 18.10 11.27
CA VAL A 554 8.04 18.12 12.33
C VAL A 554 7.62 16.68 12.65
N SER A 555 7.99 16.21 13.84
CA SER A 555 7.54 14.91 14.34
C SER A 555 6.10 15.01 14.83
N LEU A 556 5.15 14.49 14.04
CA LEU A 556 3.72 14.65 14.29
C LEU A 556 3.28 14.07 15.66
N GLY A 557 3.93 13.01 16.14
CA GLY A 557 3.68 12.39 17.45
C GLY A 557 3.96 13.29 18.66
N THR A 558 4.67 14.41 18.47
CA THR A 558 4.97 15.39 19.53
C THR A 558 4.01 16.59 19.54
N THR A 559 3.00 16.58 18.66
CA THR A 559 2.07 17.69 18.47
C THR A 559 0.72 17.43 19.15
N GLU A 560 -0.17 18.44 19.18
CA GLU A 560 -1.54 18.28 19.71
C GLU A 560 -2.39 17.24 18.95
N LEU A 561 -1.92 16.82 17.77
CA LEU A 561 -2.55 15.77 16.97
C LEU A 561 -2.38 14.39 17.62
N ALA A 562 -1.39 14.21 18.48
CA ALA A 562 -1.12 12.96 19.17
C ALA A 562 -1.89 12.81 20.50
N HIS A 563 -2.02 11.58 20.94
CA HIS A 563 -2.31 11.19 22.32
C HIS A 563 -1.05 11.36 23.19
N GLY A 564 -1.19 11.14 24.51
CA GLY A 564 -0.05 11.29 25.45
C GLY A 564 1.06 10.25 25.27
N ASP A 565 0.76 9.15 24.56
CA ASP A 565 1.67 8.06 24.20
C ASP A 565 2.42 8.30 22.87
N GLY A 566 2.14 9.41 22.17
CA GLY A 566 2.75 9.76 20.89
C GLY A 566 2.02 9.24 19.65
N HIS A 567 0.99 8.39 19.80
CA HIS A 567 0.18 7.91 18.69
C HIS A 567 -0.73 9.02 18.15
N LEU A 568 -0.90 9.11 16.83
CA LEU A 568 -1.78 10.12 16.24
C LEU A 568 -3.25 9.76 16.43
N LYS A 569 -4.08 10.75 16.81
CA LYS A 569 -5.54 10.55 16.87
C LYS A 569 -6.07 10.17 15.47
N PRO A 570 -6.83 9.07 15.31
CA PRO A 570 -7.43 8.72 14.02
C PRO A 570 -8.33 9.84 13.49
N ASN A 571 -7.99 10.37 12.31
CA ASN A 571 -8.74 11.42 11.64
C ASN A 571 -8.25 11.66 10.21
N ASP A 572 -8.92 12.56 9.51
CA ASP A 572 -8.51 13.12 8.23
C ASP A 572 -7.91 14.51 8.45
N TYR A 573 -6.62 14.62 8.19
CA TYR A 573 -5.83 15.82 8.42
C TYR A 573 -5.47 16.49 7.11
N THR A 574 -5.47 17.82 7.12
CA THR A 574 -4.97 18.66 6.03
C THR A 574 -3.84 19.54 6.56
N LEU A 575 -2.62 19.26 6.12
CA LEU A 575 -1.46 20.11 6.36
C LEU A 575 -1.50 21.31 5.42
N VAL A 576 -1.20 22.50 5.93
CA VAL A 576 -1.24 23.76 5.20
C VAL A 576 0.11 24.46 5.31
N LEU A 577 0.87 24.49 4.21
CA LEU A 577 2.13 25.20 4.13
C LEU A 577 1.90 26.66 3.78
N ARG A 578 2.40 27.57 4.62
CA ARG A 578 2.26 29.03 4.41
C ARG A 578 3.59 29.74 4.31
N SER A 579 3.63 30.72 3.40
CA SER A 579 4.61 31.79 3.38
C SER A 579 3.88 33.11 3.66
N GLY A 580 4.02 33.62 4.88
CA GLY A 580 3.21 34.73 5.38
C GLY A 580 1.70 34.43 5.31
N ARG A 581 0.97 35.18 4.47
CA ARG A 581 -0.49 35.00 4.27
C ARG A 581 -0.85 34.09 3.09
N THR A 582 0.14 33.69 2.30
CA THR A 582 -0.07 32.91 1.07
C THR A 582 0.06 31.44 1.40
N VAL A 583 -0.94 30.65 1.00
CA VAL A 583 -0.83 29.19 1.07
C VAL A 583 -0.06 28.70 -0.16
N LYS A 584 1.02 27.98 0.11
CA LYS A 584 1.89 27.37 -0.91
C LYS A 584 1.39 25.98 -1.28
N GLN A 585 1.02 25.17 -0.29
CA GLN A 585 0.56 23.81 -0.50
C GLN A 585 -0.48 23.43 0.55
N ARG A 586 -1.39 22.54 0.16
CA ARG A 586 -2.18 21.72 1.07
C ARG A 586 -1.87 20.26 0.78
N LEU A 587 -1.61 19.49 1.82
CA LEU A 587 -1.35 18.06 1.74
C LEU A 587 -2.31 17.36 2.67
N GLU A 588 -3.13 16.49 2.12
CA GLU A 588 -4.10 15.70 2.88
C GLU A 588 -3.47 14.37 3.24
N PHE A 589 -3.67 13.92 4.48
CA PHE A 589 -3.27 12.59 4.90
C PHE A 589 -4.27 12.06 5.93
N ARG A 590 -4.44 10.75 5.92
CA ARG A 590 -5.47 10.07 6.71
C ARG A 590 -4.79 9.15 7.69
N VAL A 591 -5.25 9.17 8.94
CA VAL A 591 -4.73 8.36 10.02
C VAL A 591 -5.82 7.42 10.49
N ARG A 592 -5.51 6.13 10.61
CA ARG A 592 -6.43 5.08 11.07
C ARG A 592 -5.74 4.13 12.05
N ASP A 593 -6.54 3.50 12.88
CA ASP A 593 -6.21 2.35 13.71
C ASP A 593 -7.44 1.43 13.79
N SER A 594 -7.34 0.35 14.56
CA SER A 594 -8.44 -0.59 14.82
C SER A 594 -9.68 0.05 15.50
N SER A 595 -9.57 1.24 16.09
CA SER A 595 -10.72 1.98 16.64
C SER A 595 -11.58 2.60 15.53
N TYR A 596 -11.00 2.80 14.34
CA TYR A 596 -11.73 3.32 13.19
C TYR A 596 -12.57 2.22 12.52
N TYR A 597 -13.81 2.58 12.21
CA TYR A 597 -14.92 1.67 11.83
C TYR A 597 -14.91 1.31 10.34
N ILE A 598 -13.83 0.76 9.83
CA ILE A 598 -13.85 0.16 8.49
C ILE A 598 -13.27 -1.21 8.66
N THR A 599 -14.01 -2.25 8.28
CA THR A 599 -13.44 -3.58 8.07
C THR A 599 -13.85 -4.06 6.68
N GLN A 600 -13.05 -4.88 6.03
CA GLN A 600 -13.43 -5.49 4.75
C GLN A 600 -14.69 -6.37 4.89
N ARG A 601 -15.01 -6.84 6.11
CA ARG A 601 -16.33 -7.45 6.41
C ARG A 601 -17.47 -6.49 6.07
N SER A 602 -17.29 -5.18 6.30
CA SER A 602 -18.25 -4.12 5.96
C SER A 602 -18.27 -3.73 4.48
N LEU A 603 -17.29 -4.20 3.69
CA LEU A 603 -17.11 -3.87 2.26
C LEU A 603 -17.57 -5.00 1.32
N GLY A 604 -18.32 -5.99 1.81
CA GLY A 604 -18.97 -7.00 0.96
C GLY A 604 -18.10 -8.20 0.57
N TYR A 605 -17.01 -8.47 1.29
CA TYR A 605 -16.35 -9.78 1.21
C TYR A 605 -17.19 -10.79 2.00
N GLU A 606 -18.19 -11.39 1.33
CA GLU A 606 -19.18 -12.26 1.95
C GLU A 606 -18.56 -13.48 2.65
N GLY A 607 -19.09 -13.76 3.84
CA GLY A 607 -18.87 -14.98 4.63
C GLY A 607 -17.72 -14.97 5.64
N GLU A 608 -17.81 -15.86 6.61
CA GLU A 608 -16.81 -16.16 7.63
C GLU A 608 -15.87 -17.27 7.15
N MET A 609 -14.58 -17.09 7.40
CA MET A 609 -13.54 -18.08 7.14
C MET A 609 -13.39 -18.98 8.35
N VAL A 610 -13.68 -20.25 8.13
CA VAL A 610 -13.72 -21.27 9.16
C VAL A 610 -13.13 -22.58 8.64
N HIS A 611 -12.67 -23.40 9.57
CA HIS A 611 -12.25 -24.76 9.33
C HIS A 611 -13.38 -25.71 9.76
N MET A 612 -13.75 -26.68 8.92
CA MET A 612 -14.86 -27.59 9.20
C MET A 612 -14.56 -29.01 8.72
N ALA A 613 -15.00 -30.00 9.49
CA ALA A 613 -14.68 -31.41 9.25
C ALA A 613 -15.18 -31.96 7.89
N GLU A 614 -16.20 -31.36 7.27
CA GLU A 614 -16.71 -31.78 5.95
C GLU A 614 -15.71 -31.54 4.81
N GLU A 615 -14.74 -30.64 5.00
CA GLU A 615 -13.77 -30.27 3.98
C GLU A 615 -12.47 -31.08 4.18
N THR A 616 -12.07 -31.90 3.20
CA THR A 616 -10.93 -32.84 3.40
C THR A 616 -9.59 -32.16 3.75
N LEU A 617 -9.39 -30.91 3.33
CA LEU A 617 -8.17 -30.14 3.61
C LEU A 617 -8.31 -29.18 4.82
N TRP A 618 -9.37 -29.33 5.61
CA TRP A 618 -9.65 -28.41 6.72
C TRP A 618 -8.51 -28.24 7.73
N PRO A 619 -7.60 -29.19 8.02
CA PRO A 619 -6.53 -28.94 8.98
C PRO A 619 -5.49 -27.92 8.50
N VAL A 620 -5.46 -27.60 7.19
CA VAL A 620 -4.37 -26.84 6.56
C VAL A 620 -4.84 -25.67 5.70
N THR A 621 -6.14 -25.54 5.43
CA THR A 621 -6.75 -24.37 4.79
C THR A 621 -8.19 -24.19 5.26
N ALA A 622 -8.62 -22.94 5.42
CA ALA A 622 -10.00 -22.61 5.73
C ALA A 622 -10.89 -22.62 4.48
N VAL A 623 -12.21 -22.49 4.69
CA VAL A 623 -13.23 -22.24 3.65
C VAL A 623 -14.10 -21.06 4.03
N THR A 624 -14.81 -20.48 3.06
CA THR A 624 -15.78 -19.40 3.30
C THR A 624 -17.19 -19.96 3.46
N ARG A 625 -17.94 -19.47 4.45
CA ARG A 625 -19.37 -19.76 4.68
C ARG A 625 -20.14 -18.48 4.91
N ASP A 626 -21.36 -18.38 4.39
CA ASP A 626 -22.18 -17.16 4.53
C ASP A 626 -22.52 -16.83 5.99
N GLU A 627 -22.68 -17.87 6.81
CA GLU A 627 -22.91 -17.78 8.25
C GLU A 627 -21.98 -18.75 8.99
N ILE A 628 -21.70 -18.45 10.26
CA ILE A 628 -20.89 -19.33 11.12
C ILE A 628 -21.66 -20.64 11.33
N PRO A 629 -21.07 -21.80 11.00
CA PRO A 629 -21.69 -23.12 11.18
C PRO A 629 -21.77 -23.50 12.67
N GLU A 630 -22.53 -24.55 12.99
CA GLU A 630 -22.63 -25.04 14.38
C GLU A 630 -21.31 -25.62 14.91
N GLN A 631 -20.52 -26.28 14.05
CA GLN A 631 -19.23 -26.89 14.40
C GLN A 631 -18.13 -26.35 13.49
N TYR A 632 -17.09 -25.77 14.08
CA TYR A 632 -15.96 -25.18 13.36
C TYR A 632 -14.75 -24.93 14.25
N VAL A 633 -13.64 -24.64 13.58
CA VAL A 633 -12.47 -23.99 14.17
C VAL A 633 -12.25 -22.61 13.53
N GLN A 634 -12.01 -21.59 14.36
CA GLN A 634 -11.58 -20.25 13.93
C GLN A 634 -10.69 -19.62 15.02
N GLY A 635 -9.48 -19.19 14.66
CA GLY A 635 -8.50 -18.72 15.64
C GLY A 635 -8.22 -19.81 16.67
N SER A 636 -8.32 -19.48 17.96
CA SER A 636 -8.21 -20.44 19.06
C SER A 636 -9.52 -21.18 19.37
N PHE A 637 -10.66 -20.70 18.87
CA PHE A 637 -11.95 -21.34 19.14
C PHE A 637 -12.06 -22.66 18.38
N ASP A 638 -12.41 -23.72 19.11
CA ASP A 638 -12.71 -25.06 18.60
C ASP A 638 -13.89 -25.64 19.39
N ASN A 639 -14.94 -26.04 18.67
CA ASN A 639 -16.08 -26.74 19.24
C ASN A 639 -16.42 -28.04 18.49
N MET A 640 -15.50 -28.53 17.65
CA MET A 640 -15.68 -29.77 16.93
C MET A 640 -15.45 -30.98 17.86
N SER A 641 -15.86 -32.16 17.38
CA SER A 641 -15.68 -33.40 18.14
C SER A 641 -14.25 -33.91 18.02
N GLY A 642 -13.68 -34.32 19.15
CA GLY A 642 -12.36 -34.96 19.20
C GLY A 642 -12.29 -36.22 18.32
N HIS A 643 -11.14 -36.44 17.68
CA HIS A 643 -10.84 -37.68 16.99
C HIS A 643 -10.22 -38.67 17.97
N GLU A 644 -10.83 -39.85 18.15
CA GLU A 644 -10.19 -40.93 18.93
C GLU A 644 -8.90 -41.40 18.23
N PHE A 645 -7.81 -41.49 18.98
CA PHE A 645 -6.54 -42.06 18.53
C PHE A 645 -5.92 -42.93 19.63
N ASP A 646 -5.18 -43.97 19.23
CA ASP A 646 -4.45 -44.84 20.15
C ASP A 646 -2.99 -44.37 20.23
N ALA A 647 -2.65 -43.66 21.31
CA ALA A 647 -1.32 -43.10 21.53
C ALA A 647 -0.33 -44.08 22.21
N ALA A 648 -0.78 -45.29 22.57
CA ALA A 648 -0.13 -46.09 23.60
C ALA A 648 1.28 -46.60 23.24
N ASP A 649 1.69 -46.56 21.96
CA ASP A 649 2.94 -47.16 21.47
C ASP A 649 3.81 -46.24 20.58
N VAL A 650 3.53 -44.93 20.52
CA VAL A 650 4.30 -43.99 19.67
C VAL A 650 5.52 -43.43 20.42
N ALA A 651 6.72 -43.80 19.98
CA ALA A 651 7.96 -43.29 20.54
C ALA A 651 8.28 -41.89 20.01
N VAL A 652 8.49 -40.94 20.91
CA VAL A 652 8.99 -39.58 20.60
C VAL A 652 10.47 -39.53 21.01
N PRO A 653 11.40 -39.18 20.11
CA PRO A 653 12.81 -39.02 20.47
C PRO A 653 13.04 -37.89 21.49
N ASP A 654 13.90 -38.12 22.48
CA ASP A 654 14.24 -37.13 23.52
C ASP A 654 15.20 -36.03 23.03
N VAL A 655 15.90 -36.24 21.90
CA VAL A 655 16.93 -35.32 21.37
C VAL A 655 16.78 -35.16 19.86
N ALA A 656 16.96 -33.93 19.38
CA ALA A 656 17.06 -33.62 17.96
C ALA A 656 18.31 -34.28 17.35
N GLY A 657 18.13 -35.15 16.36
CA GLY A 657 19.21 -35.89 15.70
C GLY A 657 19.56 -35.38 14.30
N TRP A 658 19.16 -34.16 13.95
CA TRP A 658 19.30 -33.62 12.59
C TRP A 658 20.61 -32.86 12.43
N GLU A 659 21.39 -33.23 11.42
CA GLU A 659 22.63 -32.53 11.09
C GLU A 659 22.44 -31.72 9.80
N SER A 660 22.93 -30.47 9.79
CA SER A 660 23.08 -29.71 8.55
C SER A 660 24.18 -30.33 7.69
N ALA A 661 23.79 -31.26 6.83
CA ALA A 661 24.44 -31.47 5.55
C ALA A 661 23.71 -30.69 4.46
N GLU A 662 23.36 -29.40 4.70
CA GLU A 662 22.94 -28.51 3.61
C GLU A 662 24.14 -28.26 2.68
N GLY A 663 24.46 -29.24 1.85
CA GLY A 663 25.19 -29.04 0.61
C GLY A 663 24.25 -28.34 -0.36
N GLN A 664 24.05 -27.03 -0.19
CA GLN A 664 23.34 -26.27 -1.22
C GLN A 664 24.14 -26.34 -2.51
N MET A 665 23.54 -26.92 -3.56
CA MET A 665 23.86 -26.46 -4.90
C MET A 665 23.34 -25.03 -4.98
N PHE A 666 24.23 -24.04 -4.76
CA PHE A 666 23.97 -22.70 -5.26
C PHE A 666 23.69 -22.86 -6.75
N PRO A 667 22.46 -22.59 -7.23
CA PRO A 667 22.21 -22.67 -8.65
C PRO A 667 23.21 -21.74 -9.34
N GLU A 668 23.96 -22.26 -10.29
CA GLU A 668 24.97 -21.49 -11.01
C GLU A 668 24.33 -20.21 -11.55
N ARG A 669 24.89 -19.06 -11.14
CA ARG A 669 24.46 -17.71 -11.56
C ARG A 669 24.84 -17.50 -13.02
N SER A 670 24.14 -18.21 -13.89
CA SER A 670 24.46 -18.43 -15.31
C SER A 670 23.83 -17.40 -16.24
N ASN A 671 22.94 -16.53 -15.72
CA ASN A 671 22.28 -15.51 -16.51
C ASN A 671 23.10 -14.21 -16.51
N GLU A 672 24.14 -14.18 -17.35
CA GLU A 672 24.92 -12.97 -17.58
C GLU A 672 24.25 -12.07 -18.63
N LEU A 673 24.19 -10.77 -18.35
CA LEU A 673 23.72 -9.78 -19.32
C LEU A 673 24.80 -9.45 -20.35
N PRO A 674 24.42 -9.13 -21.60
CA PRO A 674 25.36 -8.62 -22.59
C PRO A 674 26.11 -7.38 -22.09
N GLU A 675 27.40 -7.28 -22.42
CA GLU A 675 28.22 -6.11 -22.08
C GLU A 675 27.64 -4.82 -22.68
N ALA A 676 27.86 -3.71 -21.98
CA ALA A 676 27.51 -2.40 -22.49
C ALA A 676 28.32 -2.08 -23.77
N PRO A 677 27.72 -1.48 -24.81
CA PRO A 677 28.48 -1.03 -25.98
C PRO A 677 29.61 -0.07 -25.61
N ASP A 678 30.72 -0.08 -26.37
CA ASP A 678 31.89 0.82 -26.14
C ASP A 678 31.54 2.31 -26.10
N VAL A 679 30.46 2.69 -26.80
CA VAL A 679 29.94 4.07 -26.85
C VAL A 679 29.08 4.44 -25.63
N SER A 680 28.88 3.51 -24.69
CA SER A 680 28.04 3.72 -23.52
C SER A 680 28.66 4.70 -22.53
N CYS A 681 27.79 5.34 -21.74
CA CYS A 681 28.21 6.24 -20.67
C CYS A 681 28.99 5.50 -19.57
N MET A 682 28.71 4.21 -19.35
CA MET A 682 29.41 3.37 -18.38
C MET A 682 30.90 3.21 -18.72
N VAL A 683 31.23 3.08 -20.00
CA VAL A 683 32.61 2.95 -20.49
C VAL A 683 33.30 4.31 -20.64
N THR A 684 32.61 5.28 -21.22
CA THR A 684 33.22 6.57 -21.59
C THR A 684 33.19 7.63 -20.48
N GLY A 685 32.33 7.47 -19.48
CA GLY A 685 32.05 8.48 -18.45
C GLY A 685 31.41 9.77 -18.98
N ARG A 686 31.01 9.83 -20.26
CA ARG A 686 30.53 11.04 -20.94
C ARG A 686 29.11 10.86 -21.46
N HIS A 687 28.29 11.88 -21.25
CA HIS A 687 26.89 11.89 -21.70
C HIS A 687 26.71 12.72 -22.97
N LYS A 688 25.96 12.18 -23.93
CA LYS A 688 25.53 12.92 -25.13
C LYS A 688 24.06 13.29 -24.96
N VAL A 689 23.82 14.41 -24.30
CA VAL A 689 22.47 14.91 -24.02
C VAL A 689 21.86 15.53 -25.26
N VAL A 690 20.68 15.04 -25.65
CA VAL A 690 19.89 15.55 -26.78
C VAL A 690 18.71 16.32 -26.19
N LEU A 691 18.58 17.60 -26.59
CA LEU A 691 17.42 18.42 -26.23
C LEU A 691 16.33 18.23 -27.29
N PRO A 692 15.05 18.10 -26.88
CA PRO A 692 13.95 18.06 -27.83
C PRO A 692 13.77 19.42 -28.52
N PRO A 693 13.17 19.45 -29.72
CA PRO A 693 12.83 20.70 -30.37
C PRO A 693 11.76 21.44 -29.55
N MET A 694 12.08 22.65 -29.11
CA MET A 694 11.16 23.50 -28.34
C MET A 694 10.41 24.47 -29.25
N ASP A 695 9.16 24.82 -28.90
CA ASP A 695 8.40 25.88 -29.57
C ASP A 695 9.20 27.21 -29.50
N PRO A 696 9.35 27.97 -30.60
CA PRO A 696 10.02 29.28 -30.58
C PRO A 696 9.45 30.28 -29.55
N LYS A 697 8.20 30.09 -29.11
CA LYS A 697 7.51 30.90 -28.10
C LYS A 697 7.54 30.27 -26.70
N ALA A 698 8.32 29.22 -26.49
CA ALA A 698 8.42 28.51 -25.22
C ALA A 698 8.64 29.47 -24.04
N ARG A 699 7.91 29.21 -22.97
CA ARG A 699 7.94 29.92 -21.69
C ARG A 699 8.35 29.01 -20.54
N ALA A 700 8.52 27.72 -20.79
CA ALA A 700 8.99 26.75 -19.81
C ALA A 700 10.25 27.27 -19.11
N PRO A 701 10.25 27.33 -17.77
CA PRO A 701 11.43 27.77 -17.01
C PRO A 701 12.59 26.77 -17.15
N TRP A 702 12.27 25.50 -17.43
CA TRP A 702 13.22 24.41 -17.53
C TRP A 702 12.98 23.59 -18.81
N VAL A 703 14.07 23.12 -19.41
CA VAL A 703 14.10 22.21 -20.57
C VAL A 703 14.84 20.95 -20.15
N PHE A 704 14.28 19.78 -20.46
CA PHE A 704 14.89 18.50 -20.14
C PHE A 704 15.48 17.88 -21.41
N GLY A 705 16.75 17.49 -21.33
CA GLY A 705 17.42 16.72 -22.37
C GLY A 705 17.68 15.29 -21.91
N ARG A 706 17.69 14.35 -22.86
CA ARG A 706 17.91 12.93 -22.59
C ARG A 706 19.22 12.47 -23.21
N CYS A 707 20.03 11.73 -22.46
CA CYS A 707 21.26 11.13 -22.97
C CYS A 707 20.92 10.06 -24.01
N LYS A 708 21.50 10.16 -25.21
CA LYS A 708 21.24 9.22 -26.31
C LYS A 708 21.61 7.76 -25.97
N PHE A 709 22.57 7.54 -25.09
CA PHE A 709 23.13 6.22 -24.82
C PHE A 709 22.58 5.57 -23.57
N CYS A 710 22.60 6.25 -22.42
CA CYS A 710 22.12 5.69 -21.15
C CYS A 710 20.72 6.13 -20.73
N GLY A 711 20.09 7.05 -21.46
CA GLY A 711 18.76 7.56 -21.11
C GLY A 711 18.72 8.60 -19.99
N LEU A 712 19.84 8.92 -19.33
CA LEU A 712 19.92 9.93 -18.25
C LEU A 712 19.26 11.25 -18.66
N THR A 713 18.35 11.74 -17.82
CA THR A 713 17.68 13.02 -18.01
C THR A 713 18.45 14.15 -17.31
N LYS A 714 18.81 15.20 -18.06
CA LYS A 714 19.46 16.41 -17.52
C LYS A 714 18.60 17.65 -17.72
N ARG A 715 18.53 18.48 -16.68
CA ARG A 715 17.78 19.75 -16.66
C ARG A 715 18.65 20.94 -17.12
N TYR A 716 18.07 21.81 -17.94
CA TYR A 716 18.67 23.06 -18.43
C TYR A 716 17.70 24.22 -18.23
N PRO A 717 18.19 25.44 -17.94
CA PRO A 717 17.32 26.61 -17.86
C PRO A 717 16.74 26.93 -19.25
N GLY A 718 15.44 27.15 -19.34
CA GLY A 718 14.75 27.49 -20.60
C GLY A 718 15.07 28.88 -21.13
N ARG A 719 15.70 29.73 -20.31
CA ARG A 719 16.24 31.03 -20.70
C ARG A 719 17.61 31.23 -20.04
N LEU A 720 18.55 31.82 -20.77
CA LEU A 720 19.84 32.25 -20.22
C LEU A 720 19.59 33.37 -19.20
N THR A 721 19.52 33.01 -17.92
CA THR A 721 19.54 33.96 -16.81
C THR A 721 20.96 34.51 -16.64
N LYS A 722 21.08 35.79 -16.27
CA LYS A 722 22.40 36.35 -15.90
C LYS A 722 22.90 35.59 -14.68
N LEU A 723 24.20 35.25 -14.63
CA LEU A 723 24.83 34.58 -13.46
C LEU A 723 24.52 35.28 -12.13
N SER A 724 24.31 36.60 -12.14
CA SER A 724 23.93 37.39 -10.96
C SER A 724 22.52 37.12 -10.42
N ALA A 725 21.70 36.32 -11.11
CA ALA A 725 20.35 35.94 -10.69
C ALA A 725 20.30 34.54 -10.07
N VAL A 726 21.42 33.80 -10.08
CA VAL A 726 21.59 32.62 -9.22
C VAL A 726 21.86 33.17 -7.82
N GLY A 727 20.84 33.15 -6.96
CA GLY A 727 20.96 33.63 -5.59
C GLY A 727 22.03 32.86 -4.82
N GLN A 728 22.57 33.49 -3.76
CA GLN A 728 23.39 32.78 -2.79
C GLN A 728 22.55 31.64 -2.21
N THR A 729 23.06 30.41 -2.28
CA THR A 729 22.54 29.25 -1.56
C THR A 729 22.52 29.55 -0.07
N GLY A 730 21.41 29.22 0.62
CA GLY A 730 21.24 29.41 2.07
C GLY A 730 22.33 28.72 2.91
N SER A 731 22.47 29.11 4.19
CA SER A 731 23.56 28.62 5.04
C SER A 731 23.40 27.14 5.46
N VAL A 732 24.54 26.46 5.60
CA VAL A 732 24.69 25.04 6.01
C VAL A 732 24.22 24.78 7.46
N GLU A 733 24.18 25.82 8.31
CA GLU A 733 23.94 25.71 9.77
C GLU A 733 22.53 25.20 10.16
N ALA A 734 21.59 25.06 9.22
CA ALA A 734 20.23 24.58 9.46
C ALA A 734 20.02 23.06 9.23
N LEU A 735 21.05 22.30 8.84
CA LEU A 735 20.96 20.91 8.37
C LEU A 735 20.97 19.83 9.46
N GLN A 736 20.53 20.13 10.68
CA GLN A 736 20.33 19.05 11.67
C GLN A 736 19.06 18.29 11.33
N PHE A 737 19.23 17.06 10.86
CA PHE A 737 18.19 16.05 10.84
C PHE A 737 17.65 15.89 12.26
N ILE A 738 16.35 16.11 12.41
CA ILE A 738 15.61 15.63 13.56
C ILE A 738 14.90 14.40 13.00
N GLY A 739 15.67 13.33 12.88
CA GLY A 739 15.08 12.04 12.54
C GLY A 739 13.94 11.73 13.50
N PRO A 740 12.98 10.90 13.10
CA PRO A 740 12.36 10.06 14.13
C PRO A 740 13.52 9.45 14.93
N ASP A 741 13.45 9.46 16.27
CA ASP A 741 14.37 8.67 17.06
C ASP A 741 14.41 7.28 16.39
N GLU A 742 15.58 6.82 15.97
CA GLU A 742 15.81 5.40 15.67
C GLU A 742 15.62 4.64 17.00
N GLY A 743 14.40 4.62 17.53
CA GLY A 743 13.95 3.53 18.34
C GLY A 743 13.91 2.32 17.43
N GLU A 744 14.40 1.19 17.93
CA GLU A 744 14.45 -0.11 17.28
C GLU A 744 13.07 -0.53 16.73
N TYR A 745 12.66 -0.09 15.53
CA TYR A 745 11.31 -0.36 15.04
C TYR A 745 11.25 -0.83 13.58
N PRO A 746 11.82 -2.02 13.34
CA PRO A 746 11.16 -3.08 12.57
C PRO A 746 10.68 -4.27 13.43
N ARG A 747 11.07 -4.35 14.71
CA ARG A 747 10.83 -5.57 15.50
C ARG A 747 9.34 -5.74 15.91
N SER A 748 8.61 -4.64 16.21
CA SER A 748 7.21 -4.66 16.68
C SER A 748 6.14 -4.98 15.63
N TRP A 749 5.38 -6.06 15.88
CA TRP A 749 4.21 -6.43 15.07
C TRP A 749 2.93 -5.69 15.47
N ALA A 750 2.91 -4.92 16.56
CA ALA A 750 1.69 -4.30 17.07
C ALA A 750 1.02 -3.35 16.04
N PRO A 751 1.75 -2.44 15.35
CA PRO A 751 1.14 -1.59 14.32
C PRO A 751 0.58 -2.38 13.14
N PHE A 752 1.17 -3.54 12.84
CA PHE A 752 0.74 -4.42 11.74
C PHE A 752 -0.50 -5.22 12.11
N LYS A 753 -0.56 -5.76 13.34
CA LYS A 753 -1.76 -6.39 13.89
C LYS A 753 -2.92 -5.39 13.96
N ASP A 754 -2.67 -4.17 14.44
CA ASP A 754 -3.68 -3.09 14.46
C ASP A 754 -4.21 -2.77 13.05
N MET A 755 -3.31 -2.63 12.07
CA MET A 755 -3.68 -2.43 10.67
C MET A 755 -4.46 -3.61 10.08
N LEU A 756 -4.05 -4.85 10.36
CA LEU A 756 -4.77 -6.04 9.90
C LEU A 756 -6.15 -6.14 10.56
N THR A 757 -6.28 -5.80 11.84
CA THR A 757 -7.56 -5.73 12.56
C THR A 757 -8.47 -4.65 11.96
N PHE A 758 -7.92 -3.47 11.63
CA PHE A 758 -8.63 -2.45 10.86
C PHE A 758 -9.10 -3.04 9.52
N LEU A 759 -8.22 -3.64 8.72
CA LEU A 759 -8.64 -4.26 7.45
C LEU A 759 -9.65 -5.40 7.63
N GLY A 760 -9.58 -6.18 8.70
CA GLY A 760 -10.47 -7.31 9.02
C GLY A 760 -10.36 -8.54 8.10
N GLY A 761 -9.86 -8.39 6.88
CA GLY A 761 -9.62 -9.45 5.91
C GLY A 761 -9.21 -8.91 4.55
N GLY A 762 -9.00 -9.80 3.57
CA GLY A 762 -8.87 -9.42 2.17
C GLY A 762 -8.24 -10.42 1.23
N LYS A 763 -7.77 -9.92 0.07
CA LYS A 763 -7.05 -10.69 -0.94
C LYS A 763 -5.58 -10.82 -0.56
N ARG A 764 -4.85 -11.72 -1.23
CA ARG A 764 -3.39 -11.84 -1.07
C ARG A 764 -2.65 -10.50 -1.25
N SER A 765 -3.08 -9.66 -2.20
CA SER A 765 -2.40 -8.39 -2.49
C SER A 765 -2.33 -7.46 -1.28
N SER A 766 -3.41 -7.32 -0.51
CA SER A 766 -3.39 -6.47 0.69
C SER A 766 -2.42 -7.03 1.74
N LEU A 767 -2.42 -8.34 1.96
CA LEU A 767 -1.50 -9.00 2.89
C LEU A 767 -0.04 -8.87 2.45
N SER A 768 0.22 -8.95 1.14
CA SER A 768 1.56 -8.76 0.57
C SER A 768 2.05 -7.33 0.78
N VAL A 769 1.20 -6.31 0.58
CA VAL A 769 1.55 -4.90 0.88
C VAL A 769 1.84 -4.70 2.38
N VAL A 770 1.13 -5.40 3.27
CA VAL A 770 1.42 -5.36 4.72
C VAL A 770 2.78 -5.98 5.02
N ALA A 771 3.04 -7.21 4.54
CA ALA A 771 4.27 -7.94 4.82
C ALA A 771 5.51 -7.24 4.21
N ARG A 772 5.40 -6.70 3.00
CA ARG A 772 6.50 -6.05 2.27
C ARG A 772 6.91 -4.68 2.82
N GLN A 773 6.13 -4.11 3.74
CA GLN A 773 6.53 -2.93 4.52
C GLN A 773 7.36 -3.29 5.77
N LEU A 774 7.43 -4.58 6.13
CA LEU A 774 8.37 -5.12 7.14
C LEU A 774 9.64 -5.61 6.47
N GLU A 775 9.49 -6.49 5.47
CA GLU A 775 10.58 -7.06 4.68
C GLU A 775 10.06 -7.46 3.29
N ASP A 776 10.74 -7.00 2.23
CA ASP A 776 10.30 -7.23 0.84
C ASP A 776 10.82 -8.57 0.28
N SER A 777 10.48 -9.69 0.95
CA SER A 777 10.82 -11.05 0.48
C SER A 777 9.61 -12.00 0.49
N GLU A 778 9.50 -12.86 -0.53
CA GLU A 778 8.41 -13.85 -0.59
C GLU A 778 8.48 -14.87 0.56
N ARG A 779 9.71 -15.20 0.98
CA ARG A 779 9.95 -16.10 2.11
C ARG A 779 9.42 -15.48 3.41
N PHE A 780 9.66 -14.19 3.62
CA PHE A 780 9.12 -13.48 4.77
C PHE A 780 7.60 -13.40 4.72
N GLU A 781 6.99 -13.11 3.57
CA GLU A 781 5.53 -13.10 3.44
C GLU A 781 4.91 -14.44 3.87
N GLU A 782 5.45 -15.57 3.40
CA GLU A 782 4.97 -16.90 3.81
C GLU A 782 5.18 -17.19 5.29
N TRP A 783 6.34 -16.78 5.82
CA TRP A 783 6.69 -16.91 7.23
C TRP A 783 5.74 -16.08 8.12
N PHE A 784 5.62 -14.78 7.84
CA PHE A 784 4.76 -13.83 8.56
C PHE A 784 3.31 -14.33 8.63
N VAL A 785 2.75 -14.77 7.50
CA VAL A 785 1.38 -15.27 7.43
C VAL A 785 1.22 -16.59 8.19
N GLY A 786 2.19 -17.52 8.08
CA GLY A 786 2.16 -18.77 8.83
C GLY A 786 2.17 -18.55 10.35
N HIS A 787 2.94 -17.57 10.83
CA HIS A 787 3.04 -17.24 12.25
C HIS A 787 1.77 -16.55 12.77
N LEU A 788 1.17 -15.63 12.01
CA LEU A 788 -0.13 -15.05 12.36
C LEU A 788 -1.25 -16.11 12.39
N GLN A 789 -1.20 -17.11 11.50
CA GLN A 789 -2.11 -18.24 11.53
C GLN A 789 -1.89 -19.12 12.77
N ALA A 790 -0.64 -19.39 13.15
CA ALA A 790 -0.29 -20.20 14.32
C ALA A 790 -0.66 -19.51 15.66
N LEU A 791 -0.60 -18.18 15.72
CA LEU A 791 -1.07 -17.38 16.87
C LEU A 791 -2.61 -17.32 16.98
N GLY A 792 -3.34 -17.90 16.03
CA GLY A 792 -4.81 -17.79 15.98
C GLY A 792 -5.30 -16.37 15.66
N PHE A 793 -4.45 -15.52 15.07
CA PHE A 793 -4.79 -14.13 14.73
C PHE A 793 -5.59 -14.01 13.43
N LEU A 794 -5.27 -14.83 12.42
CA LEU A 794 -5.97 -14.84 11.14
C LEU A 794 -6.18 -16.24 10.57
N GLU A 795 -7.14 -16.35 9.65
CA GLU A 795 -7.34 -17.50 8.78
C GLU A 795 -6.92 -17.22 7.34
N THR A 796 -6.55 -18.29 6.61
CA THR A 796 -6.19 -18.23 5.20
C THR A 796 -6.89 -19.30 4.38
N ILE A 797 -7.26 -18.92 3.14
CA ILE A 797 -7.71 -19.83 2.10
C ILE A 797 -6.59 -19.94 1.07
N ARG A 798 -6.16 -21.16 0.78
CA ARG A 798 -5.12 -21.44 -0.21
C ARG A 798 -5.70 -21.98 -1.52
N ASP A 799 -5.04 -21.66 -2.63
CA ASP A 799 -5.36 -22.24 -3.93
C ASP A 799 -4.71 -23.62 -4.11
N GLU A 800 -4.91 -24.23 -5.28
CA GLU A 800 -4.31 -25.53 -5.63
C GLU A 800 -2.76 -25.52 -5.68
N ASN A 801 -2.13 -24.34 -5.67
CA ASN A 801 -0.68 -24.16 -5.62
C ASN A 801 -0.20 -23.82 -4.20
N TRP A 802 -1.05 -23.95 -3.19
CA TRP A 802 -0.76 -23.59 -1.79
C TRP A 802 -0.47 -22.10 -1.55
N THR A 803 -0.80 -21.27 -2.53
CA THR A 803 -0.70 -19.81 -2.48
C THR A 803 -1.92 -19.26 -1.74
N VAL A 804 -1.68 -18.36 -0.78
CA VAL A 804 -2.78 -17.66 -0.09
C VAL A 804 -3.59 -16.88 -1.13
N ARG A 805 -4.90 -17.08 -1.15
CA ARG A 805 -5.84 -16.39 -2.03
C ARG A 805 -6.62 -15.31 -1.27
N ARG A 806 -7.09 -15.68 -0.08
CA ARG A 806 -7.81 -14.79 0.84
C ARG A 806 -7.35 -15.00 2.26
N TRP A 807 -7.55 -13.98 3.09
CA TRP A 807 -7.28 -14.01 4.52
C TRP A 807 -8.39 -13.26 5.28
N GLN A 808 -8.56 -13.57 6.56
CA GLN A 808 -9.50 -12.89 7.46
C GLN A 808 -8.97 -12.89 8.89
N VAL A 809 -9.10 -11.77 9.61
CA VAL A 809 -8.78 -11.70 11.04
C VAL A 809 -9.83 -12.46 11.84
N CYS A 810 -9.38 -13.28 12.78
CA CYS A 810 -10.23 -14.07 13.66
C CYS A 810 -10.92 -13.18 14.71
N SER A 811 -12.06 -13.64 15.20
CA SER A 811 -12.77 -12.98 16.30
C SER A 811 -11.90 -12.90 17.56
N PRO A 812 -12.02 -11.84 18.38
CA PRO A 812 -11.27 -11.73 19.63
C PRO A 812 -11.64 -12.86 20.59
N ALA A 813 -10.64 -13.50 21.21
CA ALA A 813 -10.86 -14.56 22.18
C ALA A 813 -9.93 -14.44 23.40
N LEU A 814 -10.45 -14.82 24.57
CA LEU A 814 -9.69 -15.09 25.79
C LEU A 814 -9.32 -16.56 25.81
N THR A 815 -8.04 -16.84 25.62
CA THR A 815 -7.53 -18.19 25.37
C THR A 815 -6.69 -18.68 26.53
N GLN A 816 -7.20 -19.66 27.26
CA GLN A 816 -6.43 -20.28 28.35
C GLN A 816 -5.30 -21.15 27.78
N LEU A 817 -4.09 -20.90 28.26
CA LEU A 817 -2.89 -21.68 27.99
C LEU A 817 -2.72 -22.82 28.99
N VAL A 818 -1.79 -23.73 28.74
CA VAL A 818 -1.58 -24.95 29.56
C VAL A 818 -1.12 -24.61 30.99
N ASP A 819 -0.43 -23.50 31.18
CA ASP A 819 -0.02 -23.01 32.51
C ASP A 819 -1.16 -22.30 33.28
N GLY A 820 -2.33 -22.14 32.66
CA GLY A 820 -3.51 -21.48 33.20
C GLY A 820 -3.57 -19.97 32.96
N SER A 821 -2.53 -19.37 32.38
CA SER A 821 -2.55 -17.97 31.94
C SER A 821 -3.52 -17.77 30.77
N VAL A 822 -3.94 -16.51 30.53
CA VAL A 822 -4.95 -16.19 29.51
C VAL A 822 -4.34 -15.28 28.44
N LEU A 823 -4.23 -15.78 27.22
CA LEU A 823 -3.75 -15.05 26.06
C LEU A 823 -4.90 -14.37 25.31
N LEU A 824 -4.71 -13.13 24.88
CA LEU A 824 -5.62 -12.45 23.97
C LEU A 824 -5.27 -12.81 22.51
N THR A 825 -6.10 -13.66 21.89
CA THR A 825 -5.95 -14.08 20.49
C THR A 825 -7.00 -13.44 19.59
N GLY A 826 -6.78 -13.44 18.27
CA GLY A 826 -7.65 -12.76 17.31
C GLY A 826 -7.44 -11.24 17.22
N GLY A 827 -8.36 -10.56 16.53
CA GLY A 827 -8.29 -9.12 16.26
C GLY A 827 -8.91 -8.25 17.35
N TRP A 828 -8.13 -7.83 18.33
CA TRP A 828 -8.58 -6.91 19.39
C TRP A 828 -8.50 -5.44 18.96
N LYS A 829 -9.56 -4.67 19.24
CA LYS A 829 -9.50 -3.20 19.24
C LYS A 829 -8.93 -2.70 20.55
N SER A 830 -8.22 -1.58 20.53
CA SER A 830 -7.61 -1.00 21.74
C SER A 830 -8.60 -0.80 22.88
N GLU A 831 -9.83 -0.33 22.60
CA GLU A 831 -10.87 -0.15 23.63
C GLU A 831 -11.34 -1.46 24.28
N GLN A 832 -11.37 -2.57 23.52
CA GLN A 832 -11.75 -3.89 24.02
C GLN A 832 -10.64 -4.47 24.89
N GLU A 833 -9.40 -4.39 24.44
CA GLU A 833 -8.22 -4.82 25.20
C GLU A 833 -8.08 -4.05 26.51
N ASP A 834 -8.28 -2.73 26.47
CA ASP A 834 -8.37 -1.85 27.63
C ASP A 834 -9.46 -2.27 28.62
N ALA A 835 -10.63 -2.69 28.13
CA ALA A 835 -11.73 -3.14 28.97
C ALA A 835 -11.39 -4.46 29.67
N VAL A 836 -10.78 -5.39 28.95
CA VAL A 836 -10.33 -6.69 29.48
C VAL A 836 -9.23 -6.51 30.52
N THR A 837 -8.18 -5.74 30.21
CA THR A 837 -7.06 -5.49 31.13
C THR A 837 -7.51 -4.80 32.42
N ARG A 838 -8.44 -3.84 32.34
CA ARG A 838 -9.05 -3.23 33.53
C ARG A 838 -9.90 -4.22 34.34
N ALA A 839 -10.64 -5.10 33.67
CA ALA A 839 -11.44 -6.13 34.34
C ALA A 839 -10.55 -7.16 35.05
N ALA A 840 -9.44 -7.58 34.42
CA ALA A 840 -8.44 -8.46 35.01
C ALA A 840 -7.75 -7.81 36.23
N ALA A 841 -7.33 -6.55 36.10
CA ALA A 841 -6.73 -5.80 37.21
C ALA A 841 -7.69 -5.64 38.39
N ALA A 842 -9.01 -5.52 38.15
CA ALA A 842 -10.01 -5.48 39.21
C ALA A 842 -10.13 -6.80 40.00
N GLN A 843 -9.68 -7.91 39.44
CA GLN A 843 -9.59 -9.22 40.09
C GLN A 843 -8.22 -9.47 40.73
N GLY A 844 -7.27 -8.55 40.57
CA GLY A 844 -5.90 -8.67 41.06
C GLY A 844 -4.93 -9.32 40.06
N GLY A 845 -5.37 -9.61 38.83
CA GLY A 845 -4.50 -10.13 37.77
C GLY A 845 -3.60 -9.06 37.16
N GLU A 846 -2.52 -9.49 36.52
CA GLU A 846 -1.54 -8.63 35.85
C GLU A 846 -1.59 -8.85 34.33
N ALA A 847 -1.54 -7.76 33.55
CA ALA A 847 -1.43 -7.83 32.10
C ALA A 847 0.05 -7.64 31.71
N VAL A 848 0.59 -8.63 31.00
CA VAL A 848 1.96 -8.68 30.51
C VAL A 848 1.93 -8.73 28.99
N VAL A 849 2.78 -7.95 28.33
CA VAL A 849 2.98 -8.03 26.88
C VAL A 849 4.12 -9.00 26.61
N LEU A 850 3.83 -10.14 25.99
CA LEU A 850 4.84 -11.08 25.52
C LEU A 850 5.55 -10.46 24.31
N SER A 851 6.85 -10.17 24.44
CA SER A 851 7.65 -9.55 23.38
C SER A 851 9.03 -10.20 23.22
N PRO A 852 9.13 -11.47 22.77
CA PRO A 852 10.42 -12.16 22.66
C PRO A 852 11.31 -11.66 21.51
N GLU A 853 10.76 -10.88 20.56
CA GLU A 853 11.39 -9.72 19.87
C GLU A 853 10.76 -9.44 18.47
N ASP A 854 9.50 -9.03 18.27
CA ASP A 854 8.51 -8.43 19.16
C ASP A 854 7.07 -8.80 18.70
N HIS A 855 6.72 -10.08 18.80
CA HIS A 855 5.37 -10.58 18.50
C HIS A 855 4.36 -10.27 19.63
N ALA A 856 4.27 -8.98 19.96
CA ALA A 856 3.47 -8.38 21.02
C ALA A 856 2.06 -8.96 21.08
N THR A 857 1.83 -9.75 22.13
CA THR A 857 0.53 -10.29 22.46
C THR A 857 0.31 -10.13 23.95
N THR A 858 -0.90 -9.68 24.31
CA THR A 858 -1.27 -9.42 25.69
C THR A 858 -1.67 -10.72 26.36
N MET A 859 -1.03 -11.01 27.47
CA MET A 859 -1.27 -12.15 28.33
C MET A 859 -1.69 -11.66 29.71
N LEU A 860 -2.67 -12.33 30.30
CA LEU A 860 -3.15 -12.06 31.65
C LEU A 860 -2.69 -13.19 32.57
N GLN A 861 -2.05 -12.81 33.66
CA GLN A 861 -1.58 -13.71 34.71
C GLN A 861 -2.44 -13.54 35.97
N ASP A 862 -2.50 -14.60 36.78
CA ASP A 862 -3.21 -14.61 38.06
C ASP A 862 -4.70 -14.19 37.98
N VAL A 863 -5.38 -14.56 36.89
CA VAL A 863 -6.80 -14.24 36.65
C VAL A 863 -7.66 -15.50 36.59
N ASP A 864 -8.86 -15.42 37.15
CA ASP A 864 -9.88 -16.46 36.99
C ASP A 864 -10.67 -16.18 35.70
N LEU A 865 -10.47 -17.02 34.67
CA LEU A 865 -11.07 -16.84 33.36
C LEU A 865 -12.61 -16.84 33.40
N GLU A 866 -13.23 -17.65 34.25
CA GLU A 866 -14.69 -17.72 34.37
C GLU A 866 -15.25 -16.44 35.02
N ALA A 867 -14.59 -15.95 36.07
CA ALA A 867 -14.94 -14.68 36.71
C ALA A 867 -14.72 -13.49 35.76
N LEU A 868 -13.61 -13.49 35.00
CA LEU A 868 -13.30 -12.49 33.98
C LEU A 868 -14.38 -12.46 32.90
N SER A 869 -14.72 -13.60 32.31
CA SER A 869 -15.77 -13.71 31.30
C SER A 869 -17.10 -13.09 31.75
N ARG A 870 -17.56 -13.39 32.98
CA ARG A 870 -18.80 -12.84 33.53
C ARG A 870 -18.77 -11.34 33.77
N SER A 871 -17.57 -10.74 33.86
CA SER A 871 -17.39 -9.30 34.08
C SER A 871 -17.39 -8.49 32.78
N LEU A 872 -17.29 -9.16 31.63
CA LEU A 872 -17.25 -8.55 30.32
C LEU A 872 -18.66 -8.51 29.68
N PRO A 873 -18.91 -7.57 28.75
CA PRO A 873 -20.15 -7.55 27.98
C PRO A 873 -20.35 -8.85 27.18
N GLU A 874 -21.60 -9.33 27.14
CA GLU A 874 -21.98 -10.48 26.32
C GLU A 874 -21.64 -10.25 24.84
N GLY A 875 -21.02 -11.23 24.19
CA GLY A 875 -20.62 -11.17 22.78
C GLY A 875 -19.38 -10.31 22.49
N MET A 876 -18.64 -9.85 23.51
CA MET A 876 -17.40 -9.10 23.31
C MET A 876 -16.28 -9.96 22.71
N CYS A 877 -16.14 -11.20 23.18
CA CYS A 877 -15.08 -12.13 22.80
C CYS A 877 -15.50 -13.57 23.11
N ASP A 878 -14.84 -14.53 22.46
CA ASP A 878 -14.95 -15.94 22.79
C ASP A 878 -14.12 -16.28 24.04
N VAL A 879 -14.49 -17.35 24.74
CA VAL A 879 -13.75 -17.86 25.90
C VAL A 879 -13.38 -19.31 25.62
N VAL A 880 -12.08 -19.59 25.60
CA VAL A 880 -11.52 -20.88 25.20
C VAL A 880 -10.68 -21.44 26.34
N TYR A 881 -10.96 -22.68 26.71
CA TYR A 881 -10.25 -23.43 27.76
C TYR A 881 -9.31 -24.44 27.10
N ASP A 882 -8.12 -24.64 27.69
CA ASP A 882 -7.13 -25.64 27.27
C ASP A 882 -6.92 -25.69 25.74
N ALA A 883 -6.75 -24.51 25.12
CA ALA A 883 -6.95 -24.35 23.67
C ALA A 883 -6.02 -25.21 22.81
N GLY A 884 -4.74 -25.33 23.19
CA GLY A 884 -3.78 -26.19 22.49
C GLY A 884 -4.19 -27.67 22.52
N PRO A 885 -4.32 -28.30 23.70
CA PRO A 885 -4.78 -29.68 23.83
C PRO A 885 -6.13 -29.98 23.16
N VAL A 886 -7.14 -29.14 23.38
CA VAL A 886 -8.47 -29.32 22.76
C VAL A 886 -8.37 -29.32 21.24
N MET A 887 -7.61 -28.38 20.67
CA MET A 887 -7.42 -28.31 19.23
C MET A 887 -6.68 -29.53 18.69
N LEU A 888 -5.64 -30.02 19.39
CA LEU A 888 -4.92 -31.22 18.98
C LEU A 888 -5.84 -32.44 18.96
N ASP A 889 -6.70 -32.60 19.96
CA ASP A 889 -7.65 -33.71 20.04
C ASP A 889 -8.60 -33.76 18.84
N THR A 890 -9.07 -32.60 18.39
CA THR A 890 -9.92 -32.46 17.21
C THR A 890 -9.21 -32.75 15.90
N LEU A 891 -7.89 -32.55 15.81
CA LEU A 891 -7.20 -32.70 14.52
C LEU A 891 -7.17 -34.16 14.03
N PRO A 892 -7.40 -34.43 12.73
CA PRO A 892 -7.36 -35.78 12.20
C PRO A 892 -5.90 -36.24 12.04
N PRO A 893 -5.64 -37.52 11.75
CA PRO A 893 -4.32 -37.92 11.28
C PRO A 893 -3.99 -37.29 9.92
N LEU A 894 -2.72 -36.98 9.69
CA LEU A 894 -2.24 -36.31 8.46
C LEU A 894 -2.49 -37.17 7.20
N SER A 895 -2.71 -38.47 7.37
CA SER A 895 -3.16 -39.40 6.32
C SER A 895 -4.49 -38.98 5.67
N SER A 896 -5.40 -38.37 6.43
CA SER A 896 -6.68 -37.85 5.91
C SER A 896 -6.49 -36.72 4.89
N VAL A 897 -5.47 -35.88 5.07
CA VAL A 897 -5.20 -34.71 4.21
C VAL A 897 -4.75 -35.14 2.81
N VAL A 898 -4.01 -36.26 2.70
CA VAL A 898 -3.46 -36.73 1.41
C VAL A 898 -4.55 -36.99 0.37
N ALA A 899 -5.69 -37.54 0.80
CA ALA A 899 -6.80 -37.85 -0.08
C ALA A 899 -7.41 -36.60 -0.73
N GLY A 900 -7.34 -35.45 -0.06
CA GLY A 900 -7.86 -34.17 -0.56
C GLY A 900 -6.89 -33.38 -1.44
N LEU A 901 -5.62 -33.79 -1.54
CA LEU A 901 -4.62 -33.04 -2.30
C LEU A 901 -4.88 -33.14 -3.82
N PRO A 902 -4.81 -32.03 -4.57
CA PRO A 902 -5.03 -32.04 -6.01
C PRO A 902 -3.96 -32.89 -6.73
N LEU A 903 -4.38 -33.60 -7.77
CA LEU A 903 -3.49 -34.38 -8.65
C LEU A 903 -3.09 -33.56 -9.87
N ARG A 904 -1.79 -33.52 -10.17
CA ARG A 904 -1.25 -32.90 -11.39
C ARG A 904 -0.21 -33.78 -12.05
N GLU A 905 -0.05 -33.63 -13.35
CA GLU A 905 1.01 -34.31 -14.09
C GLU A 905 2.37 -33.91 -13.52
N MET A 906 3.25 -34.90 -13.31
CA MET A 906 4.57 -34.66 -12.75
C MET A 906 5.44 -33.87 -13.74
N GLN A 907 6.09 -32.82 -13.25
CA GLN A 907 7.03 -32.05 -14.06
C GLN A 907 8.41 -32.72 -14.03
N TYR A 908 8.93 -33.08 -15.20
CA TYR A 908 10.27 -33.68 -15.37
C TYR A 908 11.34 -32.66 -15.79
N ASN A 909 10.92 -31.42 -16.06
CA ASN A 909 11.76 -30.31 -16.48
C ASN A 909 12.38 -29.63 -15.23
N GLY A 910 13.53 -28.97 -15.36
CA GLY A 910 14.19 -28.24 -14.26
C GLY A 910 15.14 -29.08 -13.40
N VAL A 911 15.75 -28.50 -12.38
CA VAL A 911 16.60 -29.23 -11.40
C VAL A 911 15.70 -29.72 -10.27
N ALA A 912 15.84 -30.98 -9.86
CA ALA A 912 15.05 -31.55 -8.78
C ALA A 912 15.92 -32.15 -7.67
N GLU A 913 15.41 -32.04 -6.46
CA GLU A 913 15.97 -32.68 -5.27
C GLU A 913 14.86 -33.51 -4.60
N LYS A 914 15.24 -34.64 -4.00
CA LYS A 914 14.36 -35.49 -3.20
C LYS A 914 14.66 -35.26 -1.73
N PHE A 915 13.61 -35.15 -0.91
CA PHE A 915 13.77 -35.00 0.54
C PHE A 915 14.09 -36.35 1.19
N VAL A 916 15.04 -36.33 2.13
CA VAL A 916 15.46 -37.49 2.93
C VAL A 916 15.02 -37.25 4.38
N PRO A 917 13.98 -37.95 4.88
CA PRO A 917 13.45 -37.69 6.22
C PRO A 917 14.40 -37.99 7.38
N ALA A 918 15.30 -38.98 7.24
CA ALA A 918 16.20 -39.39 8.31
C ALA A 918 17.08 -38.24 8.82
N ASP A 919 17.64 -37.46 7.88
CA ASP A 919 18.56 -36.36 8.17
C ASP A 919 17.91 -34.98 7.97
N ALA A 920 16.63 -34.94 7.58
CA ALA A 920 15.89 -33.73 7.19
C ALA A 920 16.55 -32.90 6.06
N THR A 921 17.26 -33.56 5.13
CA THR A 921 18.05 -32.93 4.06
C THR A 921 17.42 -33.11 2.66
N TRP A 922 17.96 -32.40 1.68
CA TRP A 922 17.61 -32.52 0.26
C TRP A 922 18.78 -33.12 -0.51
N GLU A 923 18.51 -34.14 -1.34
CA GLU A 923 19.50 -34.76 -2.21
C GLU A 923 19.15 -34.53 -3.69
N ALA A 924 20.13 -34.11 -4.50
CA ALA A 924 19.95 -33.95 -5.93
C ALA A 924 19.51 -35.27 -6.58
N THR A 925 18.51 -35.22 -7.47
CA THR A 925 18.03 -36.42 -8.17
C THR A 925 17.67 -36.14 -9.63
N GLU A 926 18.04 -37.07 -10.50
CA GLU A 926 17.52 -37.15 -11.87
C GLU A 926 16.32 -38.11 -11.96
N ASP A 927 16.16 -39.01 -10.98
CA ASP A 927 15.06 -39.95 -10.93
C ASP A 927 13.91 -39.41 -10.09
N ARG A 928 12.83 -39.04 -10.79
CA ARG A 928 11.59 -38.56 -10.20
C ARG A 928 10.52 -39.65 -10.11
N ASN A 929 10.78 -40.87 -10.60
CA ASN A 929 9.81 -41.96 -10.69
C ASN A 929 9.75 -42.82 -9.42
N GLN A 930 9.96 -42.20 -8.26
CA GLN A 930 9.89 -42.86 -6.97
C GLN A 930 8.92 -42.12 -6.04
N PRO A 931 8.34 -42.81 -5.04
CA PRO A 931 7.60 -42.13 -3.98
C PRO A 931 8.50 -41.19 -3.19
N GLY A 932 7.89 -40.15 -2.61
CA GLY A 932 8.55 -39.16 -1.76
C GLY A 932 8.22 -37.72 -2.14
N LEU A 933 8.89 -36.80 -1.46
CA LEU A 933 8.77 -35.36 -1.70
C LEU A 933 9.91 -34.87 -2.60
N TYR A 934 9.55 -34.07 -3.59
CA TYR A 934 10.47 -33.43 -4.52
C TYR A 934 10.38 -31.91 -4.42
N ARG A 935 11.54 -31.24 -4.43
CA ARG A 935 11.69 -29.81 -4.64
C ARG A 935 12.16 -29.60 -6.07
N ILE A 936 11.33 -28.96 -6.89
CA ILE A 936 11.57 -28.76 -8.31
C ILE A 936 11.78 -27.28 -8.57
N ASN A 937 12.97 -26.94 -9.07
CA ASN A 937 13.35 -25.60 -9.47
C ASN A 937 13.17 -25.47 -10.99
N HIS A 938 12.08 -24.82 -11.40
CA HIS A 938 11.74 -24.63 -12.81
C HIS A 938 11.18 -23.22 -13.05
N HIS A 939 11.64 -22.54 -14.11
CA HIS A 939 11.24 -21.17 -14.45
C HIS A 939 11.29 -20.19 -13.25
N HIS A 940 12.36 -20.26 -12.45
CA HIS A 940 12.58 -19.36 -11.32
C HIS A 940 11.53 -19.48 -10.20
N LYS A 941 10.80 -20.60 -10.13
CA LYS A 941 9.93 -20.97 -9.01
C LYS A 941 10.35 -22.30 -8.41
N THR A 942 10.43 -22.32 -7.08
CA THR A 942 10.55 -23.54 -6.29
C THR A 942 9.16 -24.12 -6.08
N ARG A 943 8.93 -25.37 -6.50
CA ARG A 943 7.67 -26.08 -6.29
C ARG A 943 7.92 -27.37 -5.52
N TYR A 944 7.02 -27.68 -4.59
CA TYR A 944 7.06 -28.93 -3.85
C TYR A 944 6.00 -29.89 -4.38
N ALA A 945 6.44 -31.10 -4.72
CA ALA A 945 5.60 -32.13 -5.32
C ALA A 945 5.78 -33.43 -4.52
N TYR A 946 4.72 -33.87 -3.84
CA TYR A 946 4.70 -35.13 -3.11
C TYR A 946 4.11 -36.24 -3.98
N ARG A 947 4.70 -37.44 -3.93
CA ARG A 947 4.26 -38.61 -4.71
C ARG A 947 4.10 -39.82 -3.81
N THR A 948 2.92 -40.44 -3.85
CA THR A 948 2.68 -41.79 -3.34
C THR A 948 3.06 -42.85 -4.38
N ALA A 949 3.05 -44.13 -3.99
CA ALA A 949 3.25 -45.23 -4.94
C ALA A 949 2.21 -45.26 -6.07
N GLU A 950 0.96 -44.86 -5.79
CA GLU A 950 -0.10 -44.75 -6.79
C GLU A 950 0.14 -43.57 -7.75
N ASP A 951 0.62 -42.43 -7.23
CA ASP A 951 0.94 -41.25 -8.03
C ASP A 951 2.13 -41.52 -8.98
N VAL A 952 3.08 -42.34 -8.55
CA VAL A 952 4.16 -42.84 -9.43
C VAL A 952 3.59 -43.66 -10.59
N GLY A 953 2.71 -44.63 -10.29
CA GLY A 953 2.10 -45.49 -11.31
C GLY A 953 1.22 -44.74 -12.31
N SER A 954 0.57 -43.66 -11.89
CA SER A 954 -0.27 -42.80 -12.74
C SER A 954 0.50 -41.67 -13.45
N GLY A 955 1.78 -41.45 -13.14
CA GLY A 955 2.57 -40.34 -13.70
C GLY A 955 2.25 -38.96 -13.10
N HIS A 956 1.54 -38.91 -11.98
CA HIS A 956 1.10 -37.68 -11.32
C HIS A 956 1.91 -37.39 -10.05
N ALA A 957 1.70 -36.19 -9.51
CA ALA A 957 2.17 -35.75 -8.21
C ALA A 957 1.15 -34.79 -7.57
N ARG A 958 1.30 -34.58 -6.26
CA ARG A 958 0.44 -33.73 -5.45
C ARG A 958 1.21 -32.46 -5.06
N PRO A 959 0.78 -31.26 -5.51
CA PRO A 959 1.34 -30.02 -5.01
C PRO A 959 1.11 -29.90 -3.51
N VAL A 960 2.14 -29.51 -2.77
CA VAL A 960 2.12 -29.33 -1.30
C VAL A 960 2.93 -28.10 -0.90
N SER A 961 2.75 -27.62 0.32
CA SER A 961 3.72 -26.71 0.96
C SER A 961 4.95 -27.50 1.44
N SER A 962 6.06 -26.81 1.71
CA SER A 962 7.29 -27.44 2.21
C SER A 962 7.05 -28.23 3.51
N GLY A 963 6.45 -27.60 4.53
CA GLY A 963 6.21 -28.23 5.82
C GLY A 963 5.31 -29.46 5.71
N LEU A 964 4.15 -29.33 5.05
CA LEU A 964 3.23 -30.45 4.82
C LEU A 964 3.91 -31.60 4.07
N GLY A 965 4.62 -31.28 2.99
CA GLY A 965 5.32 -32.28 2.19
C GLY A 965 6.38 -33.06 2.97
N LYS A 966 7.14 -32.37 3.83
CA LYS A 966 8.20 -33.00 4.64
C LYS A 966 7.61 -33.98 5.66
N HIS A 967 6.57 -33.57 6.39
CA HIS A 967 5.86 -34.45 7.33
C HIS A 967 5.19 -35.64 6.63
N LEU A 968 4.63 -35.45 5.44
CA LEU A 968 4.09 -36.56 4.62
C LEU A 968 5.17 -37.54 4.15
N ALA A 969 6.34 -37.05 3.73
CA ALA A 969 7.46 -37.91 3.34
C ALA A 969 8.02 -38.69 4.55
N ALA A 970 8.09 -38.05 5.70
CA ALA A 970 8.58 -38.66 6.94
C ALA A 970 7.61 -39.74 7.47
N ARG A 971 6.30 -39.49 7.34
CA ARG A 971 5.26 -40.49 7.56
C ARG A 971 5.49 -41.76 6.74
N ASP A 972 5.72 -41.62 5.44
CA ASP A 972 5.91 -42.78 4.55
C ASP A 972 7.19 -43.58 4.87
N SER A 973 8.18 -42.96 5.54
CA SER A 973 9.37 -43.64 6.04
C SER A 973 9.25 -44.12 7.49
N GLY A 974 8.12 -43.87 8.16
CA GLY A 974 7.91 -44.18 9.58
C GLY A 974 8.85 -43.40 10.52
N THR A 975 9.28 -42.20 10.10
CA THR A 975 10.22 -41.36 10.84
C THR A 975 9.51 -40.08 11.28
N ALA A 976 9.46 -39.79 12.57
CA ALA A 976 8.91 -38.52 13.05
C ALA A 976 9.95 -37.40 12.89
N LEU A 977 9.56 -36.27 12.30
CA LEU A 977 10.37 -35.04 12.28
C LEU A 977 10.09 -34.19 13.53
N VAL A 978 10.06 -34.84 14.69
CA VAL A 978 9.70 -34.26 15.99
C VAL A 978 10.58 -34.91 17.05
N SER A 979 11.10 -34.11 17.96
CA SER A 979 11.67 -34.55 19.24
C SER A 979 11.03 -33.77 20.39
N HIS A 980 11.08 -34.31 21.60
CA HIS A 980 10.53 -33.68 22.79
C HIS A 980 11.48 -33.80 23.98
N ASP A 981 11.82 -32.67 24.58
CA ASP A 981 12.56 -32.62 25.84
C ASP A 981 11.54 -32.52 27.00
N PRO A 982 11.36 -33.57 27.82
CA PRO A 982 10.40 -33.56 28.91
C PRO A 982 10.84 -32.71 30.11
N GLU A 983 12.14 -32.45 30.28
CA GLU A 983 12.66 -31.60 31.36
C GLU A 983 12.39 -30.13 31.07
N LEU A 984 12.64 -29.70 29.83
CA LEU A 984 12.44 -28.34 29.38
C LEU A 984 11.03 -28.08 28.82
N ARG A 985 10.22 -29.12 28.62
CA ARG A 985 8.90 -29.07 27.97
C ARG A 985 8.97 -28.43 26.58
N LEU A 986 10.00 -28.81 25.82
CA LEU A 986 10.28 -28.27 24.49
C LEU A 986 9.99 -29.32 23.42
N LEU A 987 9.17 -28.96 22.45
CA LEU A 987 8.97 -29.74 21.24
C LEU A 987 9.82 -29.15 20.11
N SER A 988 10.70 -29.94 19.49
CA SER A 988 11.56 -29.48 18.41
C SER A 988 11.18 -30.10 17.08
N VAL A 989 11.26 -29.32 16.00
CA VAL A 989 11.14 -29.79 14.61
C VAL A 989 12.30 -29.22 13.77
N PRO A 990 12.75 -29.87 12.68
CA PRO A 990 13.84 -29.35 11.88
C PRO A 990 13.49 -28.01 11.21
N ILE A 991 14.49 -27.16 10.98
CA ILE A 991 14.33 -25.91 10.23
C ILE A 991 13.72 -26.18 8.84
N GLY A 992 12.72 -25.39 8.48
CA GLY A 992 11.97 -25.53 7.23
C GLY A 992 11.04 -26.75 7.19
N ALA A 993 10.87 -27.48 8.29
CA ALA A 993 9.88 -28.55 8.51
C ALA A 993 8.85 -28.15 9.58
N ALA A 994 8.50 -26.86 9.65
CA ALA A 994 7.49 -26.34 10.56
C ALA A 994 6.18 -27.14 10.46
N LEU A 995 5.48 -27.29 11.59
CA LEU A 995 4.22 -28.02 11.67
C LEU A 995 3.20 -27.39 10.68
N PRO A 996 2.40 -28.19 9.96
CA PRO A 996 1.48 -27.65 8.97
C PRO A 996 0.20 -27.11 9.63
N GLY A 997 -0.32 -25.97 9.16
CA GLY A 997 -1.69 -25.51 9.47
C GLY A 997 -2.04 -25.48 10.96
N LEU A 998 -3.19 -26.07 11.31
CA LEU A 998 -3.72 -26.11 12.67
C LEU A 998 -2.87 -26.93 13.64
N TYR A 999 -2.02 -27.85 13.16
CA TYR A 999 -1.08 -28.57 14.03
C TYR A 999 -0.03 -27.63 14.64
N ALA A 1000 0.44 -26.63 13.86
CA ALA A 1000 1.29 -25.57 14.41
C ALA A 1000 0.55 -24.69 15.40
N ARG A 1001 -0.71 -24.36 15.10
CA ARG A 1001 -1.56 -23.56 16.00
C ARG A 1001 -1.76 -24.26 17.34
N ALA A 1002 -2.10 -25.55 17.34
CA ALA A 1002 -2.27 -26.32 18.58
C ALA A 1002 -1.00 -26.28 19.45
N ALA A 1003 0.19 -26.45 18.85
CA ALA A 1003 1.46 -26.38 19.57
C ALA A 1003 1.78 -24.97 20.10
N VAL A 1004 1.53 -23.92 19.31
CA VAL A 1004 1.72 -22.53 19.73
C VAL A 1004 0.76 -22.13 20.85
N LEU A 1005 -0.48 -22.62 20.83
CA LEU A 1005 -1.48 -22.35 21.86
C LEU A 1005 -1.21 -23.06 23.20
N CYS A 1006 -0.15 -23.86 23.31
CA CYS A 1006 0.31 -24.37 24.61
C CYS A 1006 0.99 -23.29 25.46
N SER A 1007 1.84 -22.46 24.85
CA SER A 1007 2.61 -21.39 25.51
C SER A 1007 2.21 -19.97 25.09
N GLY A 1008 1.44 -19.83 24.01
CA GLY A 1008 1.15 -18.53 23.38
C GLY A 1008 2.34 -17.91 22.63
N LEU A 1009 3.46 -18.63 22.52
CA LEU A 1009 4.69 -18.17 21.89
C LEU A 1009 4.94 -18.88 20.56
N LEU A 1010 5.42 -18.12 19.59
CA LEU A 1010 5.91 -18.66 18.33
C LEU A 1010 7.19 -19.48 18.55
N PRO A 1011 7.48 -20.47 17.69
CA PRO A 1011 8.64 -21.32 17.89
C PRO A 1011 9.95 -20.54 17.70
N THR A 1012 10.90 -20.78 18.59
CA THR A 1012 12.23 -20.14 18.56
C THR A 1012 13.17 -20.92 17.65
N LEU A 1013 13.93 -20.21 16.81
CA LEU A 1013 15.01 -20.78 16.01
C LEU A 1013 16.20 -21.10 16.91
N VAL A 1014 16.71 -22.34 16.85
CA VAL A 1014 17.94 -22.75 17.54
C VAL A 1014 18.92 -23.29 16.50
N ASP A 1015 19.94 -22.47 16.18
CA ASP A 1015 20.91 -22.79 15.13
C ASP A 1015 21.81 -23.97 15.50
N GLU A 1016 22.15 -24.14 16.78
CA GLU A 1016 23.03 -25.23 17.26
C GLU A 1016 22.43 -26.62 16.99
N ASP A 1017 21.11 -26.74 17.11
CA ASP A 1017 20.35 -27.99 16.96
C ASP A 1017 19.59 -28.07 15.62
N PHE A 1018 19.76 -27.07 14.74
CA PHE A 1018 19.04 -26.93 13.47
C PHE A 1018 17.51 -27.10 13.60
N SER A 1019 16.94 -26.56 14.68
CA SER A 1019 15.55 -26.80 15.05
C SER A 1019 14.73 -25.52 15.27
N LEU A 1020 13.41 -25.69 15.19
CA LEU A 1020 12.38 -24.77 15.66
C LEU A 1020 11.76 -25.36 16.91
N ASN A 1021 11.82 -24.64 18.04
CA ASN A 1021 11.42 -25.14 19.36
C ASN A 1021 10.12 -24.47 19.83
N TYR A 1022 9.10 -25.28 20.14
CA TYR A 1022 7.82 -24.85 20.73
C TYR A 1022 7.85 -25.09 22.25
N GLY A 1023 7.40 -24.10 23.02
CA GLY A 1023 7.41 -24.12 24.49
C GLY A 1023 6.13 -24.65 25.13
N ASP A 1024 6.25 -25.06 26.40
CA ASP A 1024 5.19 -25.58 27.27
C ASP A 1024 4.41 -26.77 26.69
N VAL A 1025 5.11 -27.62 25.94
CA VAL A 1025 4.55 -28.87 25.40
C VAL A 1025 4.87 -30.02 26.35
N ASP A 1026 3.85 -30.76 26.80
CA ASP A 1026 4.04 -31.95 27.62
C ASP A 1026 4.19 -33.24 26.79
N GLU A 1027 4.56 -34.33 27.47
CA GLU A 1027 4.83 -35.63 26.84
C GLU A 1027 3.56 -36.29 26.25
N GLU A 1028 2.38 -35.96 26.78
CA GLU A 1028 1.11 -36.49 26.29
C GLU A 1028 0.73 -35.83 24.96
N PHE A 1029 0.83 -34.50 24.91
CA PHE A 1029 0.65 -33.70 23.70
C PHE A 1029 1.65 -34.11 22.62
N ALA A 1030 2.94 -34.24 22.96
CA ALA A 1030 3.97 -34.63 22.00
C ALA A 1030 3.68 -36.01 21.37
N ARG A 1031 3.28 -37.00 22.18
CA ARG A 1031 2.89 -38.33 21.69
C ARG A 1031 1.65 -38.28 20.79
N ALA A 1032 0.63 -37.54 21.20
CA ALA A 1032 -0.59 -37.34 20.43
C ALA A 1032 -0.29 -36.67 19.07
N LEU A 1033 0.57 -35.66 19.04
CA LEU A 1033 0.98 -34.98 17.83
C LEU A 1033 1.74 -35.93 16.90
N VAL A 1034 2.73 -36.67 17.40
CA VAL A 1034 3.49 -37.63 16.58
C VAL A 1034 2.58 -38.73 16.02
N ALA A 1035 1.65 -39.25 16.82
CA ALA A 1035 0.65 -40.21 16.34
C ALA A 1035 -0.14 -39.65 15.15
N LYS A 1036 -0.65 -38.42 15.26
CA LYS A 1036 -1.41 -37.76 14.18
C LYS A 1036 -0.55 -37.46 12.96
N LEU A 1037 0.72 -37.11 13.12
CA LEU A 1037 1.64 -36.87 12.00
C LEU A 1037 2.03 -38.17 11.26
N LEU A 1038 2.24 -39.26 12.00
CA LEU A 1038 2.61 -40.57 11.44
C LEU A 1038 1.42 -41.39 10.91
N GLY A 1039 0.19 -41.07 11.33
CA GLY A 1039 -1.04 -41.65 10.80
C GLY A 1039 -1.47 -42.91 11.53
#